data_AF-A0A959EC24-F1
#
_entry.id   AF-A0A959EC24-F1
#
_cell.length_a   1.000
_cell.length_b   1.000
_cell.length_c   1.000
_cell.angle_alpha   90.00
_cell.angle_beta   90.00
_cell.angle_gamma   90.00
#
_symmetry.space_group_name_H-M   'P 1'
#
loop_
_entity.id
_entity.type
_entity.pdbx_description
1 polymer ?
#
loop_
_entity_poly.entity_id
_entity_poly.type
_entity_poly.pdbx_seq_one_letter_code
_entity_poly.pdbx_strand_id
1 'polypeptide(L)'
;MKKPLFYLFLTLPLALWGQTPTLVVPVGHSWGIKALAFSPPCSEDAGCLFGDGKYALAGGGDGIATLWEVQSGRQIQSFEGHANAISSVAFSPDGKYILTGSWDKTARLWDIQSGKTIRTFERDDGPATPSSFSVDYSQQITAVAFSPNGKYLLTGVADGTTILWNVPSGAQIRTFKSQTVTFSSNEQQVFTFGTKGADILDIQSGDILRSFEGVNSKIIPVFSPNGEKVLVGGEKGATLWDISSGRPIPYLEGIHSYITALAFSPDGKHFLTASKDGGAIFWDAGSGEKVHVFNDHSFEVTAVAFSPDGQFVLTGSDDNTAILWDARSGRKIRTLQGHADAVFHMGFSPDRKYILAYSSNVKGDFKLGGSSASIWDTRSGKCISTLLLDEVHKYEYPPIQAAFSADREKVLIGSLNTAALWDISSGKKIHSFGGVQSAATPVALSGDGKHLLTGGKQALILWDAQSGEKIRDFKGVPSEVSALAFSADGRYALSGGTEAILLWDISSGLALQHFEGAPSKVTSVALSSDGHYALTGHKVSPVKKGNSSSSKQPLGKAAILWDVQSGKEVRYFNTDATRFTQVDFSPDGKYILTGWADDTNKESPEFTATVWDTQSGKQIRSSDDFTSQAFRGCLSPDGQFLLTGTWTSTVKLWDFQKGTEIASLNNLDSTDWAITTPSGLFDASPGAMRLMYYVESYKGEREIIELEQLKERYYEPGLLQKIVGYSDEPTRSVEGFDTLALYPALTLQLDTQTHQLAIELTPRNGGLGKVSVFVNGKEIIEDLNPPQGAERKRKSSLSVNLTPFSRYFLQDSLNTLSVRVYNEAGWLKSPAYTLAYRPRFPRAKGEPGDSGPAFSFQASDPALYAICIGTANYAGTQLDLKFPGKDALAMAQAIEQAGRQLFEDRVHVRLFTTDTADVRMHPTKTNIKAAFEGFKDQARAEDILLVYLSGHGVNYGDADRAQFYYLTQEIASENLSDEGIRDTRTLSTAELTQWINDIPAQKQVMILDACNSGKVVEVLDTGTKNLNSSQIRALDRMKDRTGMFVLAGSAADKVSYEASQYGQGLLTYSILEAMSGQRLREGKYVDIAQLFEYARDRVPEIAKSIGGLQTPTMLMPRSGSIDIGIVNEQVQISLSQVKPVFVRNVFLDEDRFDDVLKIGSRLEGKLREITAKGSRASLIYVDVPEYQQAYSIKGLYQVEGETVQLKARLFREGQALGDIQVQGTSSQLDALVEKILKQAFSLISKSEPE
;
A
#
# COMPACT_ATOMS: atom_id res chain seq x y z
N MET A 1 -62.28 33.15 -13.73
CA MET A 1 -62.32 33.18 -15.22
C MET A 1 -60.88 33.23 -15.74
N LYS A 2 -60.67 33.06 -17.06
CA LYS A 2 -59.33 32.86 -17.67
C LYS A 2 -58.50 34.15 -17.82
N LYS A 3 -57.17 34.05 -17.65
CA LYS A 3 -56.06 34.59 -18.50
C LYS A 3 -54.77 34.77 -17.67
N PRO A 4 -53.57 34.69 -18.28
CA PRO A 4 -53.14 33.79 -19.36
C PRO A 4 -51.84 33.04 -19.01
N LEU A 5 -51.43 32.07 -19.84
CA LEU A 5 -50.06 31.51 -19.77
C LEU A 5 -49.06 32.51 -20.36
N PHE A 6 -47.87 32.58 -19.77
CA PHE A 6 -46.66 33.06 -20.44
C PHE A 6 -45.61 31.95 -20.38
N TYR A 7 -45.26 31.38 -21.53
CA TYR A 7 -44.13 30.45 -21.63
C TYR A 7 -42.83 31.26 -21.59
N LEU A 8 -42.11 31.21 -20.49
CA LEU A 8 -40.72 31.67 -20.44
C LEU A 8 -39.82 30.49 -20.78
N PHE A 9 -39.20 30.51 -21.97
CA PHE A 9 -38.12 29.58 -22.33
C PHE A 9 -36.87 29.93 -21.50
N LEU A 10 -36.85 29.49 -20.24
CA LEU A 10 -35.62 29.39 -19.46
C LEU A 10 -34.83 28.20 -20.00
N THR A 11 -33.97 28.48 -20.98
CA THR A 11 -32.81 27.65 -21.27
C THR A 11 -31.91 27.66 -20.04
N LEU A 12 -32.15 26.75 -19.11
CA LEU A 12 -31.14 26.33 -18.16
C LEU A 12 -29.88 25.99 -18.96
N PRO A 13 -28.72 26.61 -18.71
CA PRO A 13 -27.49 26.04 -19.22
C PRO A 13 -27.37 24.65 -18.60
N LEU A 14 -27.13 23.63 -19.43
CA LEU A 14 -26.58 22.40 -18.89
C LEU A 14 -25.21 22.75 -18.34
N ALA A 15 -25.13 22.92 -17.02
CA ALA A 15 -23.89 22.76 -16.31
C ALA A 15 -23.45 21.31 -16.53
N LEU A 16 -22.63 21.10 -17.55
CA LEU A 16 -21.80 19.91 -17.64
C LEU A 16 -20.86 19.99 -16.44
N TRP A 17 -21.19 19.24 -15.38
CA TRP A 17 -20.34 19.13 -14.21
C TRP A 17 -19.08 18.36 -14.62
N GLY A 18 -18.07 19.11 -15.08
CA GLY A 18 -16.70 18.64 -15.13
C GLY A 18 -16.30 18.21 -13.73
N GLN A 19 -16.21 16.90 -13.51
CA GLN A 19 -15.72 16.36 -12.26
C GLN A 19 -14.20 16.49 -12.27
N THR A 20 -13.64 17.01 -11.18
CA THR A 20 -12.20 16.92 -10.96
C THR A 20 -11.76 15.45 -10.92
N PRO A 21 -10.55 15.11 -11.39
CA PRO A 21 -10.04 13.75 -11.33
C PRO A 21 -10.07 13.26 -9.88
N THR A 22 -10.84 12.21 -9.62
CA THR A 22 -11.12 11.74 -8.27
C THR A 22 -9.98 10.85 -7.80
N LEU A 23 -9.35 11.19 -6.68
CA LEU A 23 -8.32 10.37 -6.05
C LEU A 23 -8.97 9.16 -5.38
N VAL A 24 -8.57 7.95 -5.81
CA VAL A 24 -9.06 6.70 -5.24
C VAL A 24 -8.00 6.07 -4.34
N VAL A 25 -8.44 5.68 -3.15
CA VAL A 25 -7.76 4.77 -2.24
C VAL A 25 -8.50 3.42 -2.32
N PRO A 26 -7.86 2.30 -2.71
CA PRO A 26 -8.56 1.02 -2.88
C PRO A 26 -8.83 0.33 -1.53
N VAL A 27 -10.09 0.37 -1.10
CA VAL A 27 -10.57 -0.19 0.18
C VAL A 27 -11.17 -1.60 0.03
N GLY A 28 -11.76 -1.96 -1.11
CA GLY A 28 -12.35 -3.30 -1.28
C GLY A 28 -13.55 -3.56 -0.35
N HIS A 29 -13.56 -4.71 0.35
CA HIS A 29 -14.69 -5.15 1.17
C HIS A 29 -14.27 -5.63 2.57
N SER A 30 -15.05 -5.25 3.58
CA SER A 30 -14.88 -5.66 4.98
C SER A 30 -15.57 -7.00 5.31
N TRP A 31 -16.52 -7.44 4.48
CA TRP A 31 -17.22 -8.73 4.60
C TRP A 31 -17.39 -9.39 3.23
N GLY A 32 -17.41 -10.73 3.25
CA GLY A 32 -17.50 -11.63 2.10
C GLY A 32 -18.35 -11.19 0.91
N ILE A 33 -17.83 -11.42 -0.29
CA ILE A 33 -18.41 -10.93 -1.55
C ILE A 33 -19.59 -11.82 -1.94
N LYS A 34 -20.81 -11.32 -1.71
CA LYS A 34 -22.06 -12.06 -1.91
C LYS A 34 -22.58 -12.04 -3.33
N ALA A 35 -22.17 -11.08 -4.16
CA ALA A 35 -22.60 -10.98 -5.56
C ALA A 35 -21.49 -10.46 -6.48
N LEU A 36 -21.51 -10.89 -7.75
CA LEU A 36 -20.57 -10.48 -8.79
C LEU A 36 -21.29 -10.26 -10.12
N ALA A 37 -20.84 -9.28 -10.91
CA ALA A 37 -21.25 -9.08 -12.31
C ALA A 37 -20.11 -8.47 -13.15
N PHE A 38 -20.11 -8.71 -14.46
CA PHE A 38 -19.29 -7.96 -15.43
C PHE A 38 -20.14 -6.91 -16.17
N SER A 39 -19.51 -5.83 -16.63
CA SER A 39 -20.14 -4.84 -17.51
C SER A 39 -20.57 -5.47 -18.84
N PRO A 40 -21.74 -5.12 -19.40
CA PRO A 40 -22.27 -5.72 -20.63
C PRO A 40 -21.39 -5.43 -21.86
N PRO A 41 -21.52 -6.19 -22.96
CA PRO A 41 -20.87 -5.86 -24.23
C PRO A 41 -21.57 -4.66 -24.89
N CYS A 42 -20.82 -3.78 -25.55
CA CYS A 42 -21.38 -2.65 -26.26
C CYS A 42 -21.94 -3.06 -27.62
N SER A 43 -23.02 -2.41 -28.06
CA SER A 43 -23.37 -2.31 -29.48
C SER A 43 -23.24 -0.86 -29.92
N GLU A 44 -22.72 -0.62 -31.13
CA GLU A 44 -22.36 0.72 -31.61
C GLU A 44 -23.55 1.69 -31.61
N ASP A 45 -24.78 1.18 -31.81
CA ASP A 45 -26.03 1.96 -31.81
C ASP A 45 -26.53 2.38 -30.41
N ALA A 46 -26.07 1.73 -29.32
CA ALA A 46 -26.69 1.88 -28.00
C ALA A 46 -26.15 3.05 -27.15
N GLY A 47 -25.00 3.62 -27.51
CA GLY A 47 -24.38 4.71 -26.75
C GLY A 47 -24.09 4.33 -25.29
N CYS A 48 -23.51 3.14 -25.08
CA CYS A 48 -23.09 2.68 -23.76
C CYS A 48 -21.82 3.41 -23.30
N LEU A 49 -21.68 3.62 -21.99
CA LEU A 49 -20.55 4.36 -21.42
C LEU A 49 -19.50 3.45 -20.75
N PHE A 50 -19.92 2.25 -20.32
CA PHE A 50 -19.08 1.24 -19.69
C PHE A 50 -19.37 -0.14 -20.31
N GLY A 51 -18.87 -0.35 -21.54
CA GLY A 51 -19.07 -1.59 -22.30
C GLY A 51 -17.88 -2.56 -22.29
N ASP A 52 -18.07 -3.69 -22.98
CA ASP A 52 -17.08 -4.68 -23.41
C ASP A 52 -16.38 -5.48 -22.31
N GLY A 53 -17.08 -5.73 -21.19
CA GLY A 53 -16.53 -6.58 -20.11
C GLY A 53 -15.30 -6.00 -19.40
N LYS A 54 -14.89 -4.76 -19.72
CA LYS A 54 -13.74 -4.07 -19.14
C LYS A 54 -13.85 -3.89 -17.62
N TYR A 55 -15.06 -3.96 -17.06
CA TYR A 55 -15.33 -3.68 -15.66
C TYR A 55 -16.05 -4.84 -14.96
N ALA A 56 -15.73 -5.01 -13.66
CA ALA A 56 -16.38 -5.98 -12.78
C ALA A 56 -16.95 -5.26 -11.55
N LEU A 57 -18.13 -5.68 -11.11
CA LEU A 57 -18.83 -5.16 -9.94
C LEU A 57 -18.93 -6.27 -8.89
N ALA A 58 -18.49 -5.99 -7.68
CA ALA A 58 -18.64 -6.86 -6.52
C ALA A 58 -19.62 -6.23 -5.51
N GLY A 59 -20.53 -7.03 -4.96
CA GLY A 59 -21.40 -6.66 -3.84
C GLY A 59 -20.95 -7.39 -2.57
N GLY A 60 -20.62 -6.64 -1.53
CA GLY A 60 -20.12 -7.17 -0.26
C GLY A 60 -21.21 -7.42 0.77
N GLY A 61 -20.87 -8.25 1.76
CA GLY A 61 -21.68 -8.40 2.97
C GLY A 61 -21.74 -7.14 3.84
N ASP A 62 -20.83 -6.19 3.60
CA ASP A 62 -20.68 -4.89 4.27
C ASP A 62 -21.70 -3.81 3.82
N GLY A 63 -22.59 -4.13 2.87
CA GLY A 63 -23.56 -3.17 2.34
C GLY A 63 -22.99 -2.23 1.27
N ILE A 64 -21.83 -2.55 0.72
CA ILE A 64 -21.11 -1.75 -0.27
C ILE A 64 -21.03 -2.53 -1.58
N ALA A 65 -21.09 -1.82 -2.71
CA ALA A 65 -20.67 -2.37 -4.00
C ALA A 65 -19.38 -1.70 -4.47
N THR A 66 -18.43 -2.47 -5.00
CA THR A 66 -17.17 -1.95 -5.55
C THR A 66 -17.04 -2.27 -7.03
N LEU A 67 -16.70 -1.24 -7.82
CA LEU A 67 -16.45 -1.37 -9.27
C LEU A 67 -14.95 -1.44 -9.51
N TRP A 68 -14.51 -2.32 -10.39
CA TRP A 68 -13.10 -2.59 -10.70
C TRP A 68 -12.86 -2.56 -12.20
N GLU A 69 -11.71 -2.04 -12.63
CA GLU A 69 -11.22 -2.32 -13.98
C GLU A 69 -10.61 -3.72 -14.01
N VAL A 70 -11.08 -4.60 -14.89
CA VAL A 70 -10.69 -6.02 -14.95
C VAL A 70 -9.20 -6.18 -15.27
N GLN A 71 -8.67 -5.39 -16.22
CA GLN A 71 -7.30 -5.55 -16.71
C GLN A 71 -6.24 -5.09 -15.70
N SER A 72 -6.38 -3.88 -15.12
CA SER A 72 -5.45 -3.42 -14.09
C SER A 72 -5.79 -3.96 -12.69
N GLY A 73 -7.03 -4.39 -12.47
CA GLY A 73 -7.61 -4.77 -11.17
C GLY A 73 -7.52 -3.65 -10.13
N ARG A 74 -7.76 -2.41 -10.57
CA ARG A 74 -7.89 -1.22 -9.74
C ARG A 74 -9.37 -0.95 -9.46
N GLN A 75 -9.71 -0.67 -8.20
CA GLN A 75 -11.04 -0.22 -7.81
C GLN A 75 -11.32 1.17 -8.40
N ILE A 76 -12.37 1.30 -9.20
CA ILE A 76 -12.79 2.56 -9.82
C ILE A 76 -13.69 3.37 -8.89
N GLN A 77 -14.48 2.71 -8.04
CA GLN A 77 -15.45 3.34 -7.14
C GLN A 77 -15.91 2.40 -6.02
N SER A 78 -16.36 2.95 -4.90
CA SER A 78 -17.32 2.32 -3.98
C SER A 78 -18.70 2.99 -4.13
N PHE A 79 -19.76 2.21 -3.95
CA PHE A 79 -21.15 2.66 -3.87
C PHE A 79 -21.65 2.27 -2.48
N GLU A 80 -21.80 3.25 -1.61
CA GLU A 80 -22.02 3.08 -0.17
C GLU A 80 -23.42 3.55 0.21
N GLY A 81 -24.12 2.78 1.06
CA GLY A 81 -25.37 3.24 1.67
C GLY A 81 -26.49 2.21 1.83
N HIS A 82 -26.32 0.94 1.43
CA HIS A 82 -27.26 -0.11 1.84
C HIS A 82 -27.08 -0.42 3.34
N ALA A 83 -28.18 -0.65 4.06
CA ALA A 83 -28.17 -0.91 5.50
C ALA A 83 -28.15 -2.42 5.82
N ASN A 84 -27.56 -3.23 4.93
CA ASN A 84 -27.31 -4.67 5.08
C ASN A 84 -26.52 -5.21 3.87
N ALA A 85 -26.06 -6.46 3.95
CA ALA A 85 -25.39 -7.20 2.86
C ALA A 85 -26.09 -7.08 1.49
N ILE A 86 -25.31 -6.83 0.44
CA ILE A 86 -25.81 -6.78 -0.94
C ILE A 86 -25.88 -8.20 -1.49
N SER A 87 -27.10 -8.75 -1.58
CA SER A 87 -27.35 -10.13 -2.00
C SER A 87 -27.19 -10.35 -3.50
N SER A 88 -27.34 -9.30 -4.31
CA SER A 88 -27.38 -9.38 -5.76
C SER A 88 -26.98 -8.04 -6.39
N VAL A 89 -26.25 -8.08 -7.51
CA VAL A 89 -25.87 -6.89 -8.28
C VAL A 89 -26.08 -7.11 -9.78
N ALA A 90 -26.43 -6.04 -10.52
CA ALA A 90 -26.58 -6.06 -11.97
C ALA A 90 -26.18 -4.72 -12.59
N PHE A 91 -25.62 -4.74 -13.80
CA PHE A 91 -25.47 -3.56 -14.64
C PHE A 91 -26.74 -3.31 -15.47
N SER A 92 -27.07 -2.06 -15.79
CA SER A 92 -28.04 -1.77 -16.84
C SER A 92 -27.49 -2.20 -18.21
N PRO A 93 -28.34 -2.62 -19.18
CA PRO A 93 -27.87 -3.05 -20.50
C PRO A 93 -27.12 -1.97 -21.28
N ASP A 94 -27.42 -0.69 -21.02
CA ASP A 94 -26.72 0.45 -21.60
C ASP A 94 -25.44 0.85 -20.85
N GLY A 95 -25.06 0.09 -19.82
CA GLY A 95 -23.84 0.28 -19.04
C GLY A 95 -23.74 1.62 -18.30
N LYS A 96 -24.84 2.35 -18.09
CA LYS A 96 -24.81 3.66 -17.39
C LYS A 96 -25.09 3.57 -15.89
N TYR A 97 -25.81 2.52 -15.48
CA TYR A 97 -26.30 2.35 -14.12
C TYR A 97 -25.92 0.98 -13.55
N ILE A 98 -25.84 0.92 -12.22
CA ILE A 98 -25.86 -0.36 -11.50
C ILE A 98 -27.12 -0.44 -10.64
N LEU A 99 -27.57 -1.67 -10.41
CA LEU A 99 -28.67 -2.03 -9.53
C LEU A 99 -28.14 -3.00 -8.48
N THR A 100 -28.36 -2.69 -7.21
CA THR A 100 -27.99 -3.51 -6.06
C THR A 100 -29.25 -3.92 -5.31
N GLY A 101 -29.35 -5.17 -4.88
CA GLY A 101 -30.39 -5.66 -3.96
C GLY A 101 -29.79 -6.04 -2.63
N SER A 102 -30.45 -5.68 -1.53
CA SER A 102 -29.92 -5.90 -0.18
C SER A 102 -30.93 -6.57 0.75
N TRP A 103 -30.38 -7.25 1.76
CA TRP A 103 -31.11 -7.70 2.93
C TRP A 103 -31.66 -6.54 3.81
N ASP A 104 -31.39 -5.27 3.45
CA ASP A 104 -32.06 -4.09 4.02
C ASP A 104 -33.50 -3.89 3.52
N LYS A 105 -33.98 -4.81 2.65
CA LYS A 105 -35.33 -4.84 2.03
C LYS A 105 -35.52 -3.82 0.90
N THR A 106 -34.45 -3.14 0.49
CA THR A 106 -34.44 -2.21 -0.65
C THR A 106 -33.62 -2.75 -1.82
N ALA A 107 -33.97 -2.30 -3.03
CA ALA A 107 -33.03 -2.30 -4.16
C ALA A 107 -32.67 -0.85 -4.51
N ARG A 108 -31.42 -0.59 -4.92
CA ARG A 108 -30.94 0.76 -5.23
C ARG A 108 -30.34 0.83 -6.63
N LEU A 109 -30.76 1.83 -7.38
CA LEU A 109 -30.23 2.19 -8.69
C LEU A 109 -29.25 3.35 -8.52
N TRP A 110 -28.02 3.18 -9.02
CA TRP A 110 -26.94 4.14 -8.87
C TRP A 110 -26.43 4.59 -10.23
N ASP A 111 -26.04 5.86 -10.31
CA ASP A 111 -25.33 6.44 -11.45
C ASP A 111 -23.85 6.06 -11.38
N ILE A 112 -23.32 5.36 -12.39
CA ILE A 112 -21.92 4.91 -12.37
C ILE A 112 -20.96 6.11 -12.40
N GLN A 113 -21.31 7.19 -13.11
CA GLN A 113 -20.42 8.34 -13.27
C GLN A 113 -20.28 9.17 -11.99
N SER A 114 -21.34 9.39 -11.21
CA SER A 114 -21.32 10.20 -9.99
C SER A 114 -21.25 9.40 -8.68
N GLY A 115 -21.47 8.07 -8.73
CA GLY A 115 -21.52 7.21 -7.54
C GLY A 115 -22.80 7.37 -6.70
N LYS A 116 -23.72 8.24 -7.11
CA LYS A 116 -24.91 8.60 -6.34
C LYS A 116 -26.07 7.67 -6.61
N THR A 117 -26.83 7.35 -5.55
CA THR A 117 -28.15 6.73 -5.67
C THR A 117 -29.08 7.64 -6.48
N ILE A 118 -29.62 7.13 -7.59
CA ILE A 118 -30.67 7.79 -8.36
C ILE A 118 -32.02 7.53 -7.72
N ARG A 119 -32.25 6.29 -7.28
CA ARG A 119 -33.53 5.82 -6.78
C ARG A 119 -33.38 4.59 -5.88
N THR A 120 -34.13 4.59 -4.79
CA THR A 120 -34.42 3.39 -3.98
C THR A 120 -35.77 2.82 -4.41
N PHE A 121 -35.87 1.49 -4.46
CA PHE A 121 -37.08 0.73 -4.72
C PHE A 121 -37.41 -0.04 -3.44
N GLU A 122 -38.60 0.22 -2.89
CA GLU A 122 -39.15 -0.38 -1.67
C GLU A 122 -40.64 -0.64 -1.89
N ARG A 123 -41.17 -1.66 -1.21
CA ARG A 123 -42.50 -2.23 -1.45
C ARG A 123 -43.62 -1.38 -0.80
N ASP A 124 -44.67 -1.06 -1.57
CA ASP A 124 -45.74 -0.12 -1.17
C ASP A 124 -46.56 -0.56 0.07
N ASP A 125 -46.68 -1.85 0.36
CA ASP A 125 -47.21 -2.35 1.63
C ASP A 125 -46.20 -2.14 2.78
N GLY A 126 -46.15 -0.87 3.22
CA GLY A 126 -45.13 -0.27 4.10
C GLY A 126 -44.97 -0.85 5.51
N PRO A 127 -44.06 -0.27 6.33
CA PRO A 127 -43.28 -0.97 7.35
C PRO A 127 -44.13 -1.85 8.27
N ALA A 128 -43.92 -3.16 8.12
CA ALA A 128 -44.64 -4.20 8.84
C ALA A 128 -44.64 -3.92 10.35
N THR A 129 -45.82 -3.72 10.94
CA THR A 129 -45.92 -3.43 12.37
C THR A 129 -45.34 -4.59 13.17
N PRO A 130 -44.29 -4.39 14.00
CA PRO A 130 -43.57 -5.47 14.67
C PRO A 130 -44.47 -6.11 15.75
N SER A 131 -45.20 -7.14 15.33
CA SER A 131 -46.32 -7.74 16.05
C SER A 131 -46.05 -9.17 16.51
N SER A 132 -44.81 -9.64 16.37
CA SER A 132 -44.27 -10.78 17.11
C SER A 132 -42.75 -10.66 17.27
N PHE A 133 -42.15 -11.48 18.13
CA PHE A 133 -40.72 -11.43 18.48
C PHE A 133 -39.79 -12.19 17.50
N SER A 134 -40.30 -12.59 16.33
CA SER A 134 -39.48 -13.12 15.24
C SER A 134 -38.88 -12.00 14.38
N VAL A 135 -37.63 -12.15 13.96
CA VAL A 135 -37.06 -11.31 12.89
C VAL A 135 -37.81 -11.61 11.60
N ASP A 136 -38.40 -10.59 10.99
CA ASP A 136 -39.10 -10.75 9.72
C ASP A 136 -38.12 -10.69 8.54
N TYR A 137 -37.51 -11.84 8.27
CA TYR A 137 -36.66 -12.05 7.10
C TYR A 137 -37.44 -12.05 5.77
N SER A 138 -38.77 -12.05 5.80
CA SER A 138 -39.59 -12.29 4.60
C SER A 138 -39.42 -11.20 3.52
N GLN A 139 -39.15 -9.95 3.91
CA GLN A 139 -39.02 -8.83 2.95
C GLN A 139 -37.59 -8.61 2.41
N GLN A 140 -36.61 -9.45 2.74
CA GLN A 140 -35.24 -9.29 2.24
C GLN A 140 -35.19 -9.43 0.71
N ILE A 141 -34.49 -8.54 0.00
CA ILE A 141 -34.24 -8.70 -1.43
C ILE A 141 -33.19 -9.80 -1.62
N THR A 142 -33.49 -10.79 -2.46
CA THR A 142 -32.63 -11.96 -2.73
C THR A 142 -31.99 -11.92 -4.11
N ALA A 143 -32.64 -11.29 -5.08
CA ALA A 143 -32.18 -11.19 -6.46
C ALA A 143 -32.61 -9.86 -7.10
N VAL A 144 -31.78 -9.30 -7.98
CA VAL A 144 -32.14 -8.16 -8.84
C VAL A 144 -31.72 -8.41 -10.29
N ALA A 145 -32.56 -8.01 -11.25
CA ALA A 145 -32.28 -8.14 -12.67
C ALA A 145 -32.89 -6.97 -13.46
N PHE A 146 -32.19 -6.48 -14.50
CA PHE A 146 -32.76 -5.59 -15.51
C PHE A 146 -33.41 -6.38 -16.65
N SER A 147 -34.41 -5.79 -17.30
CA SER A 147 -34.84 -6.25 -18.62
C SER A 147 -33.75 -5.95 -19.66
N PRO A 148 -33.55 -6.77 -20.70
CA PRO A 148 -32.61 -6.50 -21.80
C PRO A 148 -32.70 -5.10 -22.43
N ASN A 149 -33.87 -4.45 -22.41
CA ASN A 149 -34.07 -3.07 -22.88
C ASN A 149 -33.84 -1.97 -21.81
N GLY A 150 -33.49 -2.31 -20.57
CA GLY A 150 -33.23 -1.39 -19.45
C GLY A 150 -34.43 -0.61 -18.89
N LYS A 151 -35.63 -0.73 -19.48
CA LYS A 151 -36.84 0.02 -19.12
C LYS A 151 -37.51 -0.53 -17.85
N TYR A 152 -37.28 -1.79 -17.53
CA TYR A 152 -37.86 -2.51 -16.40
C TYR A 152 -36.77 -3.18 -15.56
N LEU A 153 -37.06 -3.42 -14.29
CA LEU A 153 -36.26 -4.28 -13.43
C LEU A 153 -37.17 -5.17 -12.57
N LEU A 154 -36.63 -6.31 -12.16
CA LEU A 154 -37.26 -7.27 -11.26
C LEU A 154 -36.48 -7.31 -9.94
N THR A 155 -37.22 -7.41 -8.83
CA THR A 155 -36.67 -7.69 -7.49
C THR A 155 -37.31 -8.96 -6.95
N GLY A 156 -36.50 -9.99 -6.66
CA GLY A 156 -36.92 -11.19 -5.94
C GLY A 156 -36.86 -10.97 -4.44
N VAL A 157 -37.84 -11.47 -3.70
CA VAL A 157 -38.05 -11.23 -2.27
C VAL A 157 -38.21 -12.57 -1.52
N ALA A 158 -37.63 -12.67 -0.32
CA ALA A 158 -37.51 -13.93 0.42
C ALA A 158 -38.85 -14.61 0.79
N ASP A 159 -39.93 -13.84 0.92
CA ASP A 159 -41.31 -14.29 1.22
C ASP A 159 -41.92 -15.15 0.10
N GLY A 160 -41.32 -15.19 -1.09
CA GLY A 160 -41.95 -15.74 -2.28
C GLY A 160 -42.75 -14.72 -3.06
N THR A 161 -42.33 -13.45 -3.00
CA THR A 161 -42.79 -12.38 -3.86
C THR A 161 -41.71 -11.98 -4.86
N THR A 162 -42.15 -11.65 -6.06
CA THR A 162 -41.35 -11.01 -7.10
C THR A 162 -42.07 -9.72 -7.51
N ILE A 163 -41.34 -8.62 -7.64
CA ILE A 163 -41.92 -7.33 -8.03
C ILE A 163 -41.27 -6.81 -9.32
N LEU A 164 -42.09 -6.40 -10.28
CA LEU A 164 -41.69 -5.76 -11.53
C LEU A 164 -41.88 -4.25 -11.44
N TRP A 165 -40.84 -3.50 -11.76
CA TRP A 165 -40.76 -2.05 -11.60
C TRP A 165 -40.51 -1.35 -12.93
N ASN A 166 -40.99 -0.12 -13.07
CA ASN A 166 -40.56 0.78 -14.15
C ASN A 166 -39.32 1.58 -13.71
N VAL A 167 -38.21 1.46 -14.44
CA VAL A 167 -36.94 2.09 -14.06
C VAL A 167 -37.04 3.64 -14.06
N PRO A 168 -37.59 4.30 -15.10
CA PRO A 168 -37.74 5.76 -15.10
C PRO A 168 -38.63 6.31 -13.98
N SER A 169 -39.86 5.81 -13.83
CA SER A 169 -40.82 6.37 -12.86
C SER A 169 -40.60 5.90 -11.43
N GLY A 170 -39.98 4.73 -11.23
CA GLY A 170 -39.90 4.04 -9.94
C GLY A 170 -41.16 3.26 -9.55
N ALA A 171 -42.22 3.29 -10.37
CA ALA A 171 -43.50 2.70 -9.99
C ALA A 171 -43.48 1.17 -10.03
N GLN A 172 -44.07 0.55 -9.02
CA GLN A 172 -44.45 -0.87 -9.01
C GLN A 172 -45.49 -1.12 -10.11
N ILE A 173 -45.23 -2.07 -11.01
CA ILE A 173 -46.12 -2.43 -12.13
C ILE A 173 -46.96 -3.65 -11.78
N ARG A 174 -46.32 -4.71 -11.29
CA ARG A 174 -46.93 -6.02 -11.07
C ARG A 174 -46.16 -6.79 -10.01
N THR A 175 -46.88 -7.66 -9.31
CA THR A 175 -46.36 -8.52 -8.25
C THR A 175 -46.72 -9.97 -8.59
N PHE A 176 -45.74 -10.87 -8.51
CA PHE A 176 -45.89 -12.31 -8.78
C PHE A 176 -45.56 -13.11 -7.51
N LYS A 177 -46.15 -14.30 -7.33
CA LYS A 177 -45.94 -15.16 -6.16
C LYS A 177 -44.87 -16.22 -6.42
N SER A 178 -43.60 -15.82 -6.45
CA SER A 178 -42.46 -16.73 -6.58
C SER A 178 -41.16 -16.09 -6.04
N GLN A 179 -40.19 -16.91 -5.58
CA GLN A 179 -39.03 -16.50 -4.75
C GLN A 179 -37.80 -15.99 -5.53
N THR A 180 -37.77 -16.17 -6.85
CA THR A 180 -36.56 -15.96 -7.66
C THR A 180 -36.95 -15.56 -9.08
N VAL A 181 -36.10 -14.78 -9.74
CA VAL A 181 -36.41 -14.22 -11.06
C VAL A 181 -35.21 -14.09 -12.00
N THR A 182 -35.47 -14.37 -13.28
CA THR A 182 -34.75 -13.74 -14.40
C THR A 182 -35.73 -13.45 -15.54
N PHE A 183 -35.37 -12.48 -16.38
CA PHE A 183 -36.06 -12.23 -17.65
C PHE A 183 -35.66 -13.29 -18.69
N SER A 184 -36.56 -13.60 -19.63
CA SER A 184 -36.16 -14.22 -20.89
C SER A 184 -35.37 -13.25 -21.77
N SER A 185 -34.50 -13.79 -22.62
CA SER A 185 -33.75 -13.02 -23.62
C SER A 185 -34.64 -12.32 -24.67
N ASN A 186 -35.91 -12.70 -24.77
CA ASN A 186 -36.93 -12.04 -25.61
C ASN A 186 -37.87 -11.10 -24.84
N GLU A 187 -37.60 -10.84 -23.55
CA GLU A 187 -38.34 -9.96 -22.62
C GLU A 187 -39.81 -10.32 -22.33
N GLN A 188 -40.43 -11.23 -23.07
CA GLN A 188 -41.86 -11.56 -22.93
C GLN A 188 -42.17 -12.48 -21.74
N GLN A 189 -41.16 -13.13 -21.17
CA GLN A 189 -41.35 -14.13 -20.13
C GLN A 189 -40.51 -13.81 -18.89
N VAL A 190 -41.09 -14.11 -17.72
CA VAL A 190 -40.44 -14.03 -16.42
C VAL A 190 -40.33 -15.46 -15.91
N PHE A 191 -39.10 -15.96 -15.78
CA PHE A 191 -38.83 -17.26 -15.19
C PHE A 191 -38.79 -17.14 -13.67
N THR A 192 -39.47 -18.03 -12.97
CA THR A 192 -39.55 -17.99 -11.51
C THR A 192 -39.45 -19.35 -10.84
N PHE A 193 -39.05 -19.36 -9.57
CA PHE A 193 -38.79 -20.58 -8.80
C PHE A 193 -39.23 -20.42 -7.35
N GLY A 194 -39.65 -21.52 -6.72
CA GLY A 194 -39.95 -21.55 -5.29
C GLY A 194 -40.04 -22.97 -4.73
N THR A 195 -40.40 -23.09 -3.46
CA THR A 195 -40.42 -24.35 -2.67
C THR A 195 -41.26 -25.53 -3.21
N LYS A 196 -41.93 -25.39 -4.36
CA LYS A 196 -42.72 -26.45 -5.01
C LYS A 196 -42.27 -26.80 -6.44
N GLY A 197 -41.35 -26.03 -7.04
CA GLY A 197 -40.92 -26.21 -8.42
C GLY A 197 -40.54 -24.89 -9.11
N ALA A 198 -40.51 -24.92 -10.43
CA ALA A 198 -40.24 -23.75 -11.28
C ALA A 198 -41.44 -23.44 -12.19
N ASP A 199 -41.67 -22.16 -12.47
CA ASP A 199 -42.74 -21.67 -13.35
C ASP A 199 -42.21 -20.66 -14.36
N ILE A 200 -42.59 -20.80 -15.64
CA ILE A 200 -42.45 -19.75 -16.66
C ILE A 200 -43.75 -18.96 -16.67
N LEU A 201 -43.67 -17.62 -16.58
CA LEU A 201 -44.84 -16.74 -16.68
C LEU A 201 -44.72 -15.75 -17.84
N ASP A 202 -45.85 -15.33 -18.40
CA ASP A 202 -45.91 -14.20 -19.33
C ASP A 202 -45.80 -12.86 -18.56
N ILE A 203 -44.99 -11.91 -19.06
CA ILE A 203 -44.76 -10.63 -18.38
C ILE A 203 -45.97 -9.68 -18.44
N GLN A 204 -46.78 -9.77 -19.49
CA GLN A 204 -47.89 -8.85 -19.75
C GLN A 204 -49.16 -9.28 -19.02
N SER A 205 -49.55 -10.56 -19.12
CA SER A 205 -50.74 -11.09 -18.44
C SER A 205 -50.45 -11.53 -17.00
N GLY A 206 -49.29 -12.15 -16.76
CA GLY A 206 -48.95 -12.84 -15.52
C GLY A 206 -49.43 -14.28 -15.43
N ASP A 207 -49.85 -14.89 -16.56
CA ASP A 207 -50.26 -16.30 -16.61
C ASP A 207 -49.06 -17.24 -16.56
N ILE A 208 -49.22 -18.40 -15.92
CA ILE A 208 -48.22 -19.48 -15.94
C ILE A 208 -48.30 -20.22 -17.29
N LEU A 209 -47.21 -20.15 -18.05
CA LEU A 209 -47.04 -20.78 -19.36
C LEU A 209 -46.56 -22.24 -19.27
N ARG A 210 -45.81 -22.59 -18.21
CA ARG A 210 -45.29 -23.94 -17.94
C ARG A 210 -44.82 -24.05 -16.50
N SER A 211 -45.07 -25.21 -15.87
CA SER A 211 -44.55 -25.57 -14.55
C SER A 211 -43.61 -26.79 -14.63
N PHE A 212 -42.63 -26.86 -13.72
CA PHE A 212 -41.68 -27.97 -13.59
C PHE A 212 -41.69 -28.50 -12.14
N GLU A 213 -42.23 -29.69 -11.94
CA GLU A 213 -42.28 -30.35 -10.63
C GLU A 213 -40.95 -31.05 -10.27
N GLY A 214 -40.69 -31.24 -8.98
CA GLY A 214 -39.51 -31.98 -8.47
C GLY A 214 -38.19 -31.18 -8.43
N VAL A 215 -38.15 -29.98 -9.01
CA VAL A 215 -36.98 -29.08 -8.97
C VAL A 215 -36.92 -28.37 -7.61
N ASN A 216 -36.22 -28.98 -6.64
CA ASN A 216 -36.03 -28.42 -5.30
C ASN A 216 -34.57 -27.96 -5.09
N SER A 217 -34.36 -26.65 -5.10
CA SER A 217 -33.05 -25.98 -4.91
C SER A 217 -33.15 -24.88 -3.86
N LYS A 218 -32.08 -24.71 -3.08
CA LYS A 218 -31.86 -23.56 -2.17
C LYS A 218 -31.05 -22.43 -2.84
N ILE A 219 -30.56 -22.66 -4.06
CA ILE A 219 -29.66 -21.80 -4.83
C ILE A 219 -30.42 -21.28 -6.05
N ILE A 220 -30.18 -20.03 -6.44
CA ILE A 220 -30.73 -19.44 -7.67
C ILE A 220 -30.27 -20.27 -8.88
N PRO A 221 -31.19 -20.88 -9.66
CA PRO A 221 -30.83 -21.59 -10.89
C PRO A 221 -30.61 -20.62 -12.05
N VAL A 222 -29.76 -21.00 -13.00
CA VAL A 222 -29.27 -20.11 -14.06
C VAL A 222 -29.60 -20.69 -15.43
N PHE A 223 -30.05 -19.85 -16.36
CA PHE A 223 -30.43 -20.25 -17.71
C PHE A 223 -29.25 -20.17 -18.68
N SER A 224 -29.26 -21.02 -19.72
CA SER A 224 -28.42 -20.78 -20.89
C SER A 224 -28.87 -19.49 -21.60
N PRO A 225 -27.97 -18.71 -22.23
CA PRO A 225 -28.33 -17.42 -22.84
C PRO A 225 -29.41 -17.48 -23.93
N ASN A 226 -29.58 -18.64 -24.57
CA ASN A 226 -30.63 -18.89 -25.56
C ASN A 226 -32.00 -19.29 -24.96
N GLY A 227 -32.11 -19.48 -23.65
CA GLY A 227 -33.35 -19.86 -22.96
C GLY A 227 -33.80 -21.30 -23.18
N GLU A 228 -32.95 -22.17 -23.73
CA GLU A 228 -33.28 -23.59 -23.99
C GLU A 228 -32.96 -24.53 -22.81
N LYS A 229 -32.04 -24.15 -21.92
CA LYS A 229 -31.62 -24.96 -20.77
C LYS A 229 -31.61 -24.16 -19.47
N VAL A 230 -31.74 -24.87 -18.34
CA VAL A 230 -31.55 -24.31 -16.99
C VAL A 230 -30.69 -25.23 -16.13
N LEU A 231 -29.72 -24.67 -15.41
CA LEU A 231 -28.82 -25.35 -14.49
C LEU A 231 -29.31 -25.14 -13.06
N VAL A 232 -29.47 -26.25 -12.33
CA VAL A 232 -30.00 -26.29 -10.96
C VAL A 232 -28.96 -26.91 -10.03
N GLY A 233 -28.60 -26.20 -8.96
CA GLY A 233 -27.66 -26.68 -7.94
C GLY A 233 -28.35 -27.50 -6.86
N GLY A 234 -27.59 -28.35 -6.18
CA GLY A 234 -28.06 -29.14 -5.04
C GLY A 234 -26.92 -29.52 -4.10
N GLU A 235 -27.25 -30.22 -3.01
CA GLU A 235 -26.33 -30.45 -1.88
C GLU A 235 -25.12 -31.37 -2.20
N LYS A 236 -25.09 -32.00 -3.38
CA LYS A 236 -24.03 -32.96 -3.79
C LYS A 236 -23.59 -32.84 -5.26
N GLY A 237 -24.12 -31.86 -6.00
CA GLY A 237 -24.01 -31.85 -7.46
C GLY A 237 -24.96 -30.87 -8.13
N ALA A 238 -24.82 -30.73 -9.45
CA ALA A 238 -25.69 -29.91 -10.29
C ALA A 238 -26.45 -30.78 -11.31
N THR A 239 -27.63 -30.29 -11.72
CA THR A 239 -28.47 -30.92 -12.75
C THR A 239 -28.75 -29.90 -13.84
N LEU A 240 -28.45 -30.26 -15.08
CA LEU A 240 -28.83 -29.48 -16.25
C LEU A 240 -30.20 -29.96 -16.75
N TRP A 241 -31.09 -29.05 -17.14
CA TRP A 241 -32.44 -29.40 -17.62
C TRP A 241 -32.68 -28.79 -19.00
N ASP A 242 -33.35 -29.55 -19.87
CA ASP A 242 -33.87 -29.07 -21.14
C ASP A 242 -35.29 -28.51 -20.96
N ILE A 243 -35.47 -27.23 -21.31
CA ILE A 243 -36.73 -26.50 -21.10
C ILE A 243 -37.81 -26.95 -22.08
N SER A 244 -37.42 -27.38 -23.30
CA SER A 244 -38.36 -27.79 -24.34
C SER A 244 -39.10 -29.09 -23.99
N SER A 245 -38.37 -30.06 -23.45
CA SER A 245 -38.80 -31.43 -23.18
C SER A 245 -39.05 -31.73 -21.70
N GLY A 246 -38.60 -30.87 -20.79
CA GLY A 246 -38.79 -31.01 -19.34
C GLY A 246 -37.98 -32.15 -18.73
N ARG A 247 -36.82 -32.50 -19.31
CA ARG A 247 -35.99 -33.63 -18.88
C ARG A 247 -34.62 -33.18 -18.36
N PRO A 248 -34.05 -33.87 -17.35
CA PRO A 248 -32.67 -33.64 -16.95
C PRO A 248 -31.69 -34.23 -17.98
N ILE A 249 -30.69 -33.42 -18.30
CA ILE A 249 -29.42 -33.74 -18.95
C ILE A 249 -28.41 -34.08 -17.81
N PRO A 250 -27.37 -34.92 -18.03
CA PRO A 250 -26.73 -35.71 -16.96
C PRO A 250 -26.44 -35.01 -15.61
N TYR A 251 -26.75 -35.74 -14.54
CA TYR A 251 -26.53 -35.35 -13.15
C TYR A 251 -25.05 -35.50 -12.77
N LEU A 252 -24.47 -34.47 -12.15
CA LEU A 252 -23.04 -34.39 -11.86
C LEU A 252 -22.80 -34.60 -10.36
N GLU A 253 -22.49 -35.84 -9.95
CA GLU A 253 -22.30 -36.23 -8.55
C GLU A 253 -20.89 -35.99 -7.98
N GLY A 254 -20.83 -35.68 -6.69
CA GLY A 254 -19.65 -35.95 -5.84
C GLY A 254 -18.50 -34.97 -5.99
N ILE A 255 -18.78 -33.77 -6.49
CA ILE A 255 -17.75 -32.80 -6.90
C ILE A 255 -17.51 -31.68 -5.88
N HIS A 256 -18.54 -31.32 -5.13
CA HIS A 256 -18.55 -30.21 -4.19
C HIS A 256 -19.31 -30.63 -2.92
N SER A 257 -18.88 -30.09 -1.79
CA SER A 257 -19.46 -30.34 -0.46
C SER A 257 -20.88 -29.76 -0.29
N TYR A 258 -21.13 -28.61 -0.92
CA TYR A 258 -22.43 -27.96 -1.08
C TYR A 258 -22.29 -26.86 -2.14
N ILE A 259 -23.16 -26.83 -3.18
CA ILE A 259 -23.08 -25.76 -4.20
C ILE A 259 -23.66 -24.46 -3.65
N THR A 260 -23.02 -23.33 -3.97
CA THR A 260 -23.32 -22.01 -3.39
C THR A 260 -23.74 -20.98 -4.44
N ALA A 261 -23.09 -20.98 -5.60
CA ALA A 261 -23.43 -20.14 -6.75
C ALA A 261 -23.20 -20.88 -8.08
N LEU A 262 -23.79 -20.35 -9.14
CA LEU A 262 -23.83 -20.90 -10.50
C LEU A 262 -23.69 -19.77 -11.52
N ALA A 263 -23.13 -20.05 -12.69
CA ALA A 263 -23.16 -19.14 -13.85
C ALA A 263 -23.06 -19.90 -15.18
N PHE A 264 -23.63 -19.38 -16.27
CA PHE A 264 -23.47 -19.91 -17.63
C PHE A 264 -22.51 -19.04 -18.44
N SER A 265 -21.77 -19.66 -19.37
CA SER A 265 -20.99 -18.91 -20.36
C SER A 265 -21.90 -18.17 -21.35
N PRO A 266 -21.47 -17.02 -21.92
CA PRO A 266 -22.25 -16.28 -22.92
C PRO A 266 -22.59 -17.07 -24.19
N ASP A 267 -21.82 -18.12 -24.50
CA ASP A 267 -22.07 -19.01 -25.64
C ASP A 267 -22.95 -20.23 -25.30
N GLY A 268 -23.36 -20.39 -24.03
CA GLY A 268 -24.18 -21.49 -23.54
C GLY A 268 -23.53 -22.88 -23.57
N LYS A 269 -22.25 -22.98 -23.96
CA LYS A 269 -21.53 -24.26 -24.05
C LYS A 269 -20.83 -24.66 -22.75
N HIS A 270 -20.73 -23.76 -21.78
CA HIS A 270 -20.01 -24.01 -20.53
C HIS A 270 -20.74 -23.42 -19.33
N PHE A 271 -20.39 -23.85 -18.12
CA PHE A 271 -20.94 -23.27 -16.88
C PHE A 271 -19.94 -23.35 -15.72
N LEU A 272 -20.26 -22.65 -14.63
CA LEU A 272 -19.52 -22.65 -13.36
C LEU A 272 -20.38 -23.22 -12.24
N THR A 273 -19.73 -23.94 -11.32
CA THR A 273 -20.25 -24.25 -9.98
C THR A 273 -19.30 -23.70 -8.93
N ALA A 274 -19.82 -22.99 -7.93
CA ALA A 274 -19.07 -22.55 -6.75
C ALA A 274 -19.45 -23.38 -5.52
N SER A 275 -18.58 -23.42 -4.50
CA SER A 275 -18.86 -24.20 -3.29
C SER A 275 -18.29 -23.66 -1.98
N LYS A 276 -18.91 -24.16 -0.90
CA LYS A 276 -18.52 -24.06 0.51
C LYS A 276 -17.14 -24.61 0.84
N ASP A 277 -16.57 -25.49 0.00
CA ASP A 277 -15.19 -25.99 0.16
C ASP A 277 -14.10 -25.02 -0.31
N GLY A 278 -14.46 -23.83 -0.80
CA GLY A 278 -13.51 -22.84 -1.33
C GLY A 278 -13.14 -23.07 -2.80
N GLY A 279 -13.65 -24.15 -3.41
CA GLY A 279 -13.49 -24.41 -4.84
C GLY A 279 -14.58 -23.78 -5.71
N ALA A 280 -14.20 -23.37 -6.91
CA ALA A 280 -15.11 -23.22 -8.05
C ALA A 280 -14.62 -24.05 -9.24
N ILE A 281 -15.54 -24.58 -10.05
CA ILE A 281 -15.21 -25.51 -11.14
C ILE A 281 -15.90 -25.07 -12.43
N PHE A 282 -15.16 -25.12 -13.53
CA PHE A 282 -15.57 -24.77 -14.89
C PHE A 282 -15.81 -26.03 -15.71
N TRP A 283 -16.92 -26.06 -16.44
CA TRP A 283 -17.51 -27.26 -17.02
C TRP A 283 -17.88 -27.09 -18.49
N ASP A 284 -17.76 -28.15 -19.28
CA ASP A 284 -18.41 -28.24 -20.60
C ASP A 284 -19.86 -28.76 -20.46
N ALA A 285 -20.81 -28.05 -21.08
CA ALA A 285 -22.25 -28.27 -20.98
C ALA A 285 -22.82 -29.26 -22.03
N GLY A 286 -21.96 -29.87 -22.86
CA GLY A 286 -22.31 -30.94 -23.79
C GLY A 286 -21.93 -32.33 -23.27
N SER A 287 -20.78 -32.42 -22.61
CA SER A 287 -20.16 -33.64 -22.08
C SER A 287 -20.33 -33.82 -20.57
N GLY A 288 -20.37 -32.72 -19.81
CA GLY A 288 -20.32 -32.75 -18.35
C GLY A 288 -18.90 -32.92 -17.78
N GLU A 289 -17.85 -32.79 -18.59
CA GLU A 289 -16.46 -32.90 -18.12
C GLU A 289 -15.96 -31.59 -17.46
N LYS A 290 -15.02 -31.74 -16.50
CA LYS A 290 -14.33 -30.61 -15.86
C LYS A 290 -13.28 -30.04 -16.80
N VAL A 291 -13.38 -28.75 -17.09
CA VAL A 291 -12.40 -28.01 -17.89
C VAL A 291 -11.28 -27.45 -17.00
N HIS A 292 -11.65 -26.72 -15.93
CA HIS A 292 -10.72 -26.12 -14.96
C HIS A 292 -11.28 -26.17 -13.53
N VAL A 293 -10.39 -26.05 -12.54
CA VAL A 293 -10.69 -26.05 -11.10
C VAL A 293 -9.94 -24.89 -10.44
N PHE A 294 -10.67 -24.07 -9.68
CA PHE A 294 -10.21 -22.80 -9.09
C PHE A 294 -10.25 -22.90 -7.55
N ASN A 295 -9.10 -23.12 -6.91
CA ASN A 295 -8.99 -23.44 -5.48
C ASN A 295 -8.04 -22.49 -4.70
N ASP A 296 -7.98 -21.21 -5.08
CA ASP A 296 -7.14 -20.21 -4.37
C ASP A 296 -7.88 -19.50 -3.21
N HIS A 297 -9.20 -19.65 -3.09
CA HIS A 297 -9.96 -19.05 -2.00
C HIS A 297 -9.78 -19.81 -0.70
N SER A 298 -9.74 -19.08 0.41
CA SER A 298 -9.54 -19.63 1.76
C SER A 298 -10.86 -19.94 2.50
N PHE A 299 -11.98 -19.43 1.99
CA PHE A 299 -13.34 -19.68 2.48
C PHE A 299 -14.32 -19.92 1.33
N GLU A 300 -15.55 -20.30 1.69
CA GLU A 300 -16.71 -20.52 0.81
C GLU A 300 -16.81 -19.52 -0.34
N VAL A 301 -16.81 -20.01 -1.59
CA VAL A 301 -17.00 -19.17 -2.78
C VAL A 301 -18.48 -18.88 -2.92
N THR A 302 -18.88 -17.64 -2.62
CA THR A 302 -20.25 -17.18 -2.55
C THR A 302 -20.81 -16.64 -3.87
N ALA A 303 -19.96 -16.27 -4.83
CA ALA A 303 -20.37 -15.76 -6.13
C ALA A 303 -19.44 -16.19 -7.27
N VAL A 304 -20.00 -16.34 -8.48
CA VAL A 304 -19.25 -16.60 -9.72
C VAL A 304 -19.87 -15.84 -10.91
N ALA A 305 -19.03 -15.38 -11.83
CA ALA A 305 -19.46 -14.72 -13.07
C ALA A 305 -18.49 -15.01 -14.24
N PHE A 306 -19.00 -14.92 -15.48
CA PHE A 306 -18.20 -14.88 -16.71
C PHE A 306 -18.16 -13.46 -17.28
N SER A 307 -17.06 -13.11 -17.97
CA SER A 307 -17.04 -11.95 -18.85
C SER A 307 -17.94 -12.17 -20.08
N PRO A 308 -18.48 -11.10 -20.74
CA PRO A 308 -19.39 -11.24 -21.88
C PRO A 308 -18.81 -11.92 -23.13
N ASP A 309 -17.49 -11.98 -23.24
CA ASP A 309 -16.74 -12.68 -24.30
C ASP A 309 -16.34 -14.12 -23.92
N GLY A 310 -16.60 -14.54 -22.68
CA GLY A 310 -16.22 -15.83 -22.13
C GLY A 310 -14.72 -16.03 -21.90
N GLN A 311 -13.87 -15.00 -22.04
CA GLN A 311 -12.42 -15.12 -21.85
C GLN A 311 -12.01 -15.17 -20.37
N PHE A 312 -12.81 -14.61 -19.48
CA PHE A 312 -12.51 -14.50 -18.05
C PHE A 312 -13.60 -15.09 -17.16
N VAL A 313 -13.16 -15.64 -16.03
CA VAL A 313 -14.01 -16.07 -14.92
C VAL A 313 -13.66 -15.21 -13.70
N LEU A 314 -14.66 -14.81 -12.93
CA LEU A 314 -14.51 -14.14 -11.65
C LEU A 314 -15.15 -14.97 -10.56
N THR A 315 -14.40 -15.29 -9.50
CA THR A 315 -14.88 -15.94 -8.27
C THR A 315 -14.90 -14.91 -7.14
N GLY A 316 -15.84 -15.00 -6.20
CA GLY A 316 -15.94 -14.14 -5.02
C GLY A 316 -16.30 -14.96 -3.79
N SER A 317 -15.70 -14.65 -2.64
CA SER A 317 -15.70 -15.53 -1.46
C SER A 317 -15.98 -14.79 -0.14
N ASP A 318 -16.31 -15.56 0.87
CA ASP A 318 -16.33 -15.14 2.28
C ASP A 318 -14.92 -14.90 2.88
N ASP A 319 -13.86 -15.02 2.08
CA ASP A 319 -12.51 -14.52 2.41
C ASP A 319 -12.27 -13.03 2.10
N ASN A 320 -13.36 -12.28 1.86
CA ASN A 320 -13.40 -10.86 1.44
C ASN A 320 -12.76 -10.57 0.07
N THR A 321 -12.27 -11.57 -0.67
CA THR A 321 -11.63 -11.35 -1.99
C THR A 321 -12.50 -11.80 -3.15
N ALA A 322 -12.24 -11.20 -4.32
CA ALA A 322 -12.60 -11.79 -5.61
C ALA A 322 -11.32 -12.16 -6.37
N ILE A 323 -11.35 -13.20 -7.20
CA ILE A 323 -10.20 -13.63 -8.01
C ILE A 323 -10.60 -13.70 -9.47
N LEU A 324 -9.79 -13.08 -10.32
CA LEU A 324 -9.94 -13.08 -11.77
C LEU A 324 -9.06 -14.19 -12.38
N TRP A 325 -9.65 -14.99 -13.26
CA TRP A 325 -9.04 -16.16 -13.89
C TRP A 325 -9.15 -16.07 -15.41
N ASP A 326 -8.12 -16.56 -16.11
CA ASP A 326 -8.16 -16.81 -17.55
C ASP A 326 -8.95 -18.11 -17.79
N ALA A 327 -10.12 -17.99 -18.42
CA ALA A 327 -11.06 -19.12 -18.56
C ALA A 327 -10.50 -20.24 -19.46
N ARG A 328 -9.57 -19.91 -20.36
CA ARG A 328 -8.99 -20.85 -21.33
C ARG A 328 -7.90 -21.72 -20.73
N SER A 329 -7.03 -21.15 -19.90
CA SER A 329 -5.84 -21.80 -19.32
C SER A 329 -5.98 -22.16 -17.85
N GLY A 330 -7.06 -21.73 -17.19
CA GLY A 330 -7.33 -21.98 -15.78
C GLY A 330 -6.46 -21.15 -14.82
N ARG A 331 -5.63 -20.24 -15.35
CA ARG A 331 -4.64 -19.50 -14.57
C ARG A 331 -5.26 -18.31 -13.85
N LYS A 332 -4.94 -18.15 -12.58
CA LYS A 332 -5.16 -16.92 -11.82
C LYS A 332 -4.43 -15.76 -12.50
N ILE A 333 -5.18 -14.70 -12.84
CA ILE A 333 -4.62 -13.45 -13.38
C ILE A 333 -4.25 -12.54 -12.20
N ARG A 334 -5.20 -12.29 -11.30
CA ARG A 334 -5.00 -11.47 -10.08
C ARG A 334 -6.12 -11.67 -9.07
N THR A 335 -5.84 -11.41 -7.79
CA THR A 335 -6.87 -11.17 -6.77
C THR A 335 -7.33 -9.71 -6.85
N LEU A 336 -8.64 -9.46 -6.88
CA LEU A 336 -9.26 -8.16 -6.59
C LEU A 336 -9.52 -8.12 -5.07
N GLN A 337 -8.70 -7.34 -4.37
CA GLN A 337 -8.76 -7.15 -2.93
C GLN A 337 -8.34 -5.69 -2.64
N GLY A 338 -8.96 -5.11 -1.63
CA GLY A 338 -8.56 -3.84 -1.03
C GLY A 338 -8.41 -4.01 0.48
N HIS A 339 -8.04 -2.93 1.15
CA HIS A 339 -7.82 -2.91 2.58
C HIS A 339 -9.02 -2.29 3.31
N ALA A 340 -9.85 -3.11 3.94
CA ALA A 340 -10.98 -2.63 4.75
C ALA A 340 -11.26 -3.55 5.94
N ASP A 341 -11.33 -2.93 7.12
CA ASP A 341 -11.99 -3.41 8.33
C ASP A 341 -12.92 -2.28 8.80
N ALA A 342 -14.11 -2.59 9.33
CA ALA A 342 -15.04 -1.57 9.82
C ALA A 342 -14.52 -0.87 11.09
N VAL A 343 -14.73 0.45 11.20
CA VAL A 343 -14.26 1.29 12.33
C VAL A 343 -15.33 1.34 13.43
N PHE A 344 -15.09 0.65 14.56
CA PHE A 344 -16.09 0.53 15.64
C PHE A 344 -15.92 1.53 16.80
N HIS A 345 -14.73 2.12 16.98
CA HIS A 345 -14.48 3.13 18.01
C HIS A 345 -13.46 4.16 17.53
N MET A 346 -13.64 5.43 17.91
CA MET A 346 -12.67 6.50 17.69
C MET A 346 -12.59 7.40 18.91
N GLY A 347 -11.51 8.18 19.02
CA GLY A 347 -11.40 9.24 20.01
C GLY A 347 -10.29 10.24 19.66
N PHE A 348 -10.45 11.49 20.08
CA PHE A 348 -9.33 12.43 20.19
C PHE A 348 -8.61 12.26 21.53
N SER A 349 -7.31 12.50 21.59
CA SER A 349 -6.64 12.79 22.87
C SER A 349 -7.17 14.12 23.42
N PRO A 350 -7.20 14.34 24.76
CA PRO A 350 -7.71 15.58 25.36
C PRO A 350 -6.99 16.86 24.91
N ASP A 351 -5.81 16.74 24.29
CA ASP A 351 -5.02 17.85 23.75
C ASP A 351 -4.95 17.88 22.20
N ARG A 352 -5.84 17.14 21.52
CA ARG A 352 -6.01 17.01 20.05
C ARG A 352 -4.81 16.41 19.29
N LYS A 353 -3.71 16.04 19.97
CA LYS A 353 -2.48 15.51 19.35
C LYS A 353 -2.63 14.14 18.71
N TYR A 354 -3.54 13.31 19.21
CA TYR A 354 -3.76 11.97 18.68
C TYR A 354 -5.22 11.75 18.31
N ILE A 355 -5.44 11.04 17.20
CA ILE A 355 -6.72 10.41 16.88
C ILE A 355 -6.50 8.90 17.00
N LEU A 356 -7.33 8.23 17.79
CA LEU A 356 -7.47 6.78 17.80
C LEU A 356 -8.58 6.38 16.83
N ALA A 357 -8.35 5.35 16.02
CA ALA A 357 -9.39 4.67 15.26
C ALA A 357 -9.20 3.14 15.36
N TYR A 358 -10.10 2.49 16.10
CA TYR A 358 -10.19 1.04 16.26
C TYR A 358 -10.98 0.44 15.10
N SER A 359 -10.39 -0.56 14.44
CA SER A 359 -11.05 -1.41 13.44
C SER A 359 -11.06 -2.87 13.90
N SER A 360 -11.94 -3.70 13.36
CA SER A 360 -11.79 -5.14 13.51
C SER A 360 -12.45 -5.94 12.42
N ASN A 361 -11.77 -6.98 11.97
CA ASN A 361 -12.36 -8.00 11.11
C ASN A 361 -13.37 -8.84 11.92
N VAL A 362 -14.63 -8.85 11.50
CA VAL A 362 -15.72 -9.49 12.27
C VAL A 362 -15.99 -10.95 11.83
N LYS A 363 -15.36 -11.45 10.75
CA LYS A 363 -15.54 -12.83 10.27
C LYS A 363 -14.26 -13.40 9.64
N GLY A 364 -13.50 -14.19 10.41
CA GLY A 364 -12.43 -15.01 9.86
C GLY A 364 -11.68 -15.83 10.92
N ASP A 365 -11.94 -17.13 10.99
CA ASP A 365 -11.04 -18.06 11.69
C ASP A 365 -9.81 -18.34 10.81
N PHE A 366 -8.82 -17.42 10.79
CA PHE A 366 -7.36 -17.67 10.75
C PHE A 366 -6.49 -16.51 10.17
N LYS A 367 -5.37 -16.26 10.88
CA LYS A 367 -4.05 -15.82 10.39
C LYS A 367 -3.81 -14.47 9.69
N LEU A 368 -4.77 -13.77 9.07
CA LEU A 368 -4.45 -12.55 8.27
C LEU A 368 -5.21 -11.26 8.62
N GLY A 369 -6.14 -11.27 9.58
CA GLY A 369 -6.78 -10.06 10.10
C GLY A 369 -7.12 -10.21 11.58
N GLY A 370 -6.44 -9.44 12.43
CA GLY A 370 -6.77 -9.29 13.85
C GLY A 370 -7.50 -7.96 14.09
N SER A 371 -8.11 -7.80 15.26
CA SER A 371 -8.63 -6.48 15.68
C SER A 371 -7.46 -5.49 15.77
N SER A 372 -7.63 -4.26 15.29
CA SER A 372 -6.55 -3.27 15.21
C SER A 372 -6.94 -1.92 15.80
N ALA A 373 -5.95 -1.15 16.27
CA ALA A 373 -6.17 0.25 16.63
C ALA A 373 -5.08 1.14 16.02
N SER A 374 -5.44 1.88 14.98
CA SER A 374 -4.59 2.89 14.35
C SER A 374 -4.53 4.16 15.20
N ILE A 375 -3.33 4.71 15.36
CA ILE A 375 -3.09 5.95 16.11
C ILE A 375 -2.43 6.96 15.19
N TRP A 376 -3.08 8.11 15.02
CA TRP A 376 -2.67 9.19 14.14
C TRP A 376 -2.15 10.35 14.95
N ASP A 377 -0.87 10.70 14.82
CA ASP A 377 -0.31 11.90 15.44
C ASP A 377 -0.57 13.10 14.52
N THR A 378 -1.49 13.94 14.95
CA THR A 378 -2.00 15.10 14.21
C THR A 378 -0.98 16.23 14.10
N ARG A 379 0.11 16.21 14.87
CA ARG A 379 1.26 17.14 14.74
C ARG A 379 2.24 16.65 13.68
N SER A 380 2.42 15.33 13.57
CA SER A 380 3.27 14.74 12.52
C SER A 380 2.56 14.64 11.17
N GLY A 381 1.23 14.60 11.20
CA GLY A 381 0.35 14.39 10.06
C GLY A 381 0.15 12.93 9.64
N LYS A 382 0.59 11.95 10.44
CA LYS A 382 0.75 10.54 10.03
C LYS A 382 0.07 9.56 10.98
N CYS A 383 -0.29 8.37 10.48
CA CYS A 383 -0.42 7.21 11.35
C CYS A 383 0.98 6.83 11.88
N ILE A 384 1.12 6.72 13.21
CA ILE A 384 2.40 6.46 13.89
C ILE A 384 2.51 5.03 14.45
N SER A 385 1.38 4.37 14.69
CA SER A 385 1.32 3.01 15.22
C SER A 385 -0.05 2.40 14.93
N THR A 386 -0.06 1.15 14.48
CA THR A 386 -1.26 0.31 14.39
C THR A 386 -1.10 -0.84 15.38
N LEU A 387 -1.84 -0.77 16.49
CA LEU A 387 -1.81 -1.78 17.54
C LEU A 387 -2.56 -3.02 17.05
N LEU A 388 -1.87 -4.16 16.93
CA LEU A 388 -2.51 -5.46 16.68
C LEU A 388 -2.96 -6.06 18.02
N LEU A 389 -4.22 -6.49 18.10
CA LEU A 389 -4.83 -7.04 19.31
C LEU A 389 -4.98 -8.56 19.16
N ASP A 390 -4.61 -9.31 20.20
CA ASP A 390 -4.43 -10.77 20.13
C ASP A 390 -5.75 -11.59 20.05
N GLU A 391 -6.91 -10.94 20.15
CA GLU A 391 -8.22 -11.60 20.26
C GLU A 391 -9.19 -11.25 19.12
N VAL A 392 -9.83 -12.29 18.57
CA VAL A 392 -10.84 -12.21 17.50
C VAL A 392 -12.22 -12.49 18.10
N HIS A 393 -13.12 -11.50 18.02
CA HIS A 393 -14.47 -11.60 18.58
C HIS A 393 -15.40 -12.45 17.70
N LYS A 394 -15.88 -13.58 18.22
CA LYS A 394 -16.95 -14.36 17.56
C LYS A 394 -18.33 -13.73 17.83
N TYR A 395 -18.88 -13.09 16.79
CA TYR A 395 -20.31 -12.85 16.55
C TYR A 395 -21.11 -11.82 17.38
N GLU A 396 -20.47 -10.92 18.14
CA GLU A 396 -21.14 -9.69 18.61
C GLU A 396 -20.29 -8.44 18.29
N TYR A 397 -20.95 -7.33 17.90
CA TYR A 397 -20.31 -6.03 17.63
C TYR A 397 -19.46 -5.63 18.84
N PRO A 398 -18.11 -5.65 18.77
CA PRO A 398 -17.26 -5.60 19.96
C PRO A 398 -17.47 -4.29 20.74
N PRO A 399 -18.05 -4.31 21.96
CA PRO A 399 -18.35 -3.10 22.73
C PRO A 399 -17.10 -2.51 23.40
N ILE A 400 -16.02 -2.37 22.63
CA ILE A 400 -14.72 -1.91 23.10
C ILE A 400 -14.77 -0.41 23.32
N GLN A 401 -14.78 -0.02 24.60
CA GLN A 401 -14.38 1.31 25.00
C GLN A 401 -12.85 1.42 24.90
N ALA A 402 -12.38 2.55 24.39
CA ALA A 402 -10.96 2.91 24.43
C ALA A 402 -10.78 4.30 25.04
N ALA A 403 -9.83 4.44 25.96
CA ALA A 403 -9.60 5.66 26.73
C ALA A 403 -8.13 6.09 26.67
N PHE A 404 -7.89 7.37 26.35
CA PHE A 404 -6.56 7.98 26.43
C PHE A 404 -6.18 8.34 27.87
N SER A 405 -4.89 8.25 28.19
CA SER A 405 -4.35 8.81 29.43
C SER A 405 -4.23 10.33 29.36
N ALA A 406 -4.34 11.00 30.51
CA ALA A 406 -4.10 12.44 30.61
C ALA A 406 -2.61 12.84 30.54
N ASP A 407 -1.69 11.89 30.75
CA ASP A 407 -0.25 12.05 30.41
C ASP A 407 0.00 11.99 28.89
N ARG A 408 -1.01 11.55 28.11
CA ARG A 408 -1.05 11.43 26.64
C ARG A 408 -0.04 10.46 26.03
N GLU A 409 0.56 9.58 26.83
CA GLU A 409 1.49 8.54 26.35
C GLU A 409 0.85 7.16 26.26
N LYS A 410 -0.37 6.96 26.80
CA LYS A 410 -1.00 5.64 26.91
C LYS A 410 -2.44 5.59 26.40
N VAL A 411 -2.84 4.43 25.89
CA VAL A 411 -4.23 4.11 25.56
C VAL A 411 -4.66 2.80 26.21
N LEU A 412 -5.79 2.82 26.91
CA LEU A 412 -6.43 1.66 27.50
C LEU A 412 -7.52 1.15 26.57
N ILE A 413 -7.46 -0.12 26.21
CA ILE A 413 -8.41 -0.78 25.29
C ILE A 413 -9.08 -1.92 26.08
N GLY A 414 -10.42 -1.89 26.18
CA GLY A 414 -11.20 -3.03 26.69
C GLY A 414 -11.26 -4.17 25.66
N SER A 415 -11.45 -5.41 26.10
CA SER A 415 -11.57 -6.60 25.24
C SER A 415 -12.44 -7.67 25.94
N LEU A 416 -12.38 -8.94 25.51
CA LEU A 416 -13.23 -10.02 26.03
C LEU A 416 -12.71 -10.53 27.39
N ASN A 417 -13.36 -10.15 28.50
CA ASN A 417 -12.94 -10.43 29.88
C ASN A 417 -11.58 -9.83 30.32
N THR A 418 -10.95 -9.02 29.46
CA THR A 418 -9.66 -8.36 29.72
C THR A 418 -9.67 -6.90 29.32
N ALA A 419 -8.69 -6.14 29.78
CA ALA A 419 -8.28 -4.86 29.19
C ALA A 419 -6.75 -4.84 29.02
N ALA A 420 -6.26 -4.03 28.09
CA ALA A 420 -4.83 -3.86 27.84
C ALA A 420 -4.47 -2.38 27.76
N LEU A 421 -3.43 -1.98 28.50
CA LEU A 421 -2.86 -0.64 28.46
C LEU A 421 -1.63 -0.66 27.54
N TRP A 422 -1.61 0.22 26.55
CA TRP A 422 -0.59 0.30 25.51
C TRP A 422 0.13 1.65 25.56
N ASP A 423 1.42 1.64 25.26
CA ASP A 423 2.21 2.83 25.00
C ASP A 423 1.99 3.31 23.56
N ILE A 424 1.62 4.58 23.40
CA ILE A 424 1.29 5.21 22.12
C ILE A 424 2.55 5.39 21.24
N SER A 425 3.69 5.68 21.86
CA SER A 425 4.92 6.06 21.14
C SER A 425 5.66 4.87 20.51
N SER A 426 5.54 3.70 21.12
CA SER A 426 6.27 2.48 20.76
C SER A 426 5.35 1.34 20.29
N GLY A 427 4.03 1.52 20.36
CA GLY A 427 3.03 0.52 19.99
C GLY A 427 2.99 -0.71 20.92
N LYS A 428 3.67 -0.66 22.08
CA LYS A 428 3.86 -1.83 22.95
C LYS A 428 2.80 -1.91 24.04
N LYS A 429 2.30 -3.12 24.27
CA LYS A 429 1.48 -3.45 25.43
C LYS A 429 2.34 -3.31 26.69
N ILE A 430 1.87 -2.50 27.64
CA ILE A 430 2.52 -2.27 28.94
C ILE A 430 2.03 -3.33 29.93
N HIS A 431 0.71 -3.43 30.10
CA HIS A 431 0.05 -4.31 31.08
C HIS A 431 -1.25 -4.87 30.52
N SER A 432 -1.62 -6.07 31.01
CA SER A 432 -2.94 -6.69 30.80
C SER A 432 -3.67 -6.86 32.13
N PHE A 433 -4.92 -6.45 32.16
CA PHE A 433 -5.81 -6.44 33.32
C PHE A 433 -6.94 -7.45 33.06
N GLY A 434 -7.30 -8.25 34.06
CA GLY A 434 -8.25 -9.34 33.89
C GLY A 434 -8.96 -9.71 35.19
N GLY A 435 -9.65 -10.84 35.21
CA GLY A 435 -10.43 -11.25 36.39
C GLY A 435 -11.80 -10.58 36.50
N VAL A 436 -12.29 -9.96 35.42
CA VAL A 436 -13.67 -9.48 35.30
C VAL A 436 -14.37 -10.22 34.16
N GLN A 437 -15.52 -10.81 34.43
CA GLN A 437 -16.33 -11.46 33.38
C GLN A 437 -17.20 -10.43 32.66
N SER A 438 -16.97 -10.26 31.37
CA SER A 438 -17.80 -9.44 30.46
C SER A 438 -17.53 -9.79 29.00
N ALA A 439 -18.57 -9.75 28.16
CA ALA A 439 -18.44 -9.88 26.70
C ALA A 439 -17.61 -8.74 26.09
N ALA A 440 -17.64 -7.57 26.73
CA ALA A 440 -16.68 -6.49 26.57
C ALA A 440 -16.46 -5.83 27.92
N THR A 441 -15.22 -5.78 28.38
CA THR A 441 -14.86 -5.08 29.63
C THR A 441 -14.99 -3.57 29.42
N PRO A 442 -15.98 -2.88 30.03
CA PRO A 442 -16.05 -1.43 29.99
C PRO A 442 -14.85 -0.88 30.75
N VAL A 443 -14.22 0.17 30.22
CA VAL A 443 -12.98 0.73 30.75
C VAL A 443 -13.05 2.24 30.86
N ALA A 444 -12.44 2.76 31.92
CA ALA A 444 -12.18 4.18 32.07
C ALA A 444 -10.76 4.38 32.64
N LEU A 445 -10.11 5.48 32.26
CA LEU A 445 -8.74 5.83 32.64
C LEU A 445 -8.76 7.24 33.26
N SER A 446 -8.03 7.46 34.35
CA SER A 446 -8.14 8.69 35.14
C SER A 446 -7.56 9.92 34.43
N GLY A 447 -8.05 11.10 34.84
CA GLY A 447 -7.52 12.42 34.46
C GLY A 447 -6.07 12.70 34.89
N ASP A 448 -5.37 11.74 35.50
CA ASP A 448 -3.93 11.78 35.77
C ASP A 448 -3.14 10.59 35.19
N GLY A 449 -3.80 9.68 34.46
CA GLY A 449 -3.19 8.51 33.82
C GLY A 449 -2.70 7.40 34.76
N LYS A 450 -2.87 7.53 36.08
CA LYS A 450 -2.35 6.57 37.07
C LYS A 450 -3.34 5.49 37.49
N HIS A 451 -4.64 5.75 37.36
CA HIS A 451 -5.68 4.86 37.86
C HIS A 451 -6.60 4.45 36.71
N LEU A 452 -6.95 3.18 36.64
CA LEU A 452 -7.93 2.70 35.66
C LEU A 452 -8.98 1.81 36.29
N LEU A 453 -10.16 1.81 35.66
CA LEU A 453 -11.32 1.03 36.06
C LEU A 453 -11.65 -0.01 35.00
N THR A 454 -11.98 -1.22 35.45
CA THR A 454 -12.57 -2.28 34.62
C THR A 454 -13.91 -2.70 35.20
N GLY A 455 -14.97 -2.67 34.39
CA GLY A 455 -16.32 -3.10 34.77
C GLY A 455 -16.71 -4.47 34.23
N GLY A 456 -17.80 -5.04 34.76
CA GLY A 456 -18.46 -6.22 34.20
C GLY A 456 -19.52 -6.78 35.14
N LYS A 457 -19.70 -8.10 35.09
CA LYS A 457 -20.76 -8.81 35.81
C LYS A 457 -20.61 -8.72 37.35
N GLN A 458 -21.33 -7.78 37.97
CA GLN A 458 -21.28 -7.44 39.40
C GLN A 458 -19.86 -7.13 39.92
N ALA A 459 -19.00 -6.62 39.04
CA ALA A 459 -17.61 -6.29 39.34
C ALA A 459 -17.26 -4.88 38.83
N LEU A 460 -16.57 -4.13 39.68
CA LEU A 460 -15.90 -2.88 39.35
C LEU A 460 -14.59 -2.87 40.13
N ILE A 461 -13.47 -2.74 39.41
CA ILE A 461 -12.12 -2.89 39.96
C ILE A 461 -11.28 -1.66 39.61
N LEU A 462 -10.57 -1.10 40.60
CA LEU A 462 -9.53 -0.09 40.42
C LEU A 462 -8.15 -0.76 40.34
N TRP A 463 -7.36 -0.34 39.35
CA TRP A 463 -5.99 -0.79 39.14
C TRP A 463 -5.03 0.39 39.08
N ASP A 464 -3.78 0.15 39.47
CA ASP A 464 -2.67 1.05 39.24
C ASP A 464 -2.12 0.83 37.82
N ALA A 465 -2.12 1.90 37.02
CA ALA A 465 -1.77 1.86 35.61
C ALA A 465 -0.25 1.72 35.35
N GLN A 466 0.60 1.96 36.36
CA GLN A 466 2.06 1.92 36.22
C GLN A 466 2.65 0.55 36.60
N SER A 467 2.15 -0.05 37.68
CA SER A 467 2.58 -1.36 38.19
C SER A 467 1.76 -2.53 37.63
N GLY A 468 0.52 -2.28 37.20
CA GLY A 468 -0.43 -3.32 36.83
C GLY A 468 -1.19 -3.92 38.02
N GLU A 469 -0.89 -3.49 39.25
CA GLU A 469 -1.47 -4.08 40.46
C GLU A 469 -2.93 -3.66 40.72
N LYS A 470 -3.69 -4.56 41.35
CA LYS A 470 -5.08 -4.35 41.73
C LYS A 470 -5.15 -3.53 43.03
N ILE A 471 -5.63 -2.29 42.95
CA ILE A 471 -5.80 -1.41 44.12
C ILE A 471 -7.02 -1.85 44.95
N ARG A 472 -8.20 -2.04 44.32
CA ARG A 472 -9.42 -2.41 45.05
C ARG A 472 -10.51 -3.06 44.19
N ASP A 473 -11.36 -3.85 44.83
CA ASP A 473 -12.75 -4.07 44.40
C ASP A 473 -13.66 -3.00 45.01
N PHE A 474 -14.60 -2.46 44.24
CA PHE A 474 -15.74 -1.71 44.78
C PHE A 474 -16.82 -2.70 45.24
N LYS A 475 -17.32 -2.53 46.47
CA LYS A 475 -18.31 -3.44 47.06
C LYS A 475 -19.72 -2.87 46.92
N GLY A 476 -20.70 -3.75 46.68
CA GLY A 476 -22.09 -3.35 46.52
C GLY A 476 -22.50 -2.94 45.10
N VAL A 477 -21.72 -3.32 44.08
CA VAL A 477 -22.11 -3.20 42.66
C VAL A 477 -23.36 -4.08 42.44
N PRO A 478 -24.55 -3.51 42.14
CA PRO A 478 -25.80 -4.27 42.24
C PRO A 478 -26.04 -5.19 41.03
N SER A 479 -25.71 -4.71 39.83
CA SER A 479 -25.94 -5.40 38.56
C SER A 479 -24.67 -5.42 37.70
N GLU A 480 -24.77 -5.97 36.49
CA GLU A 480 -23.70 -5.86 35.48
C GLU A 480 -23.41 -4.38 35.16
N VAL A 481 -22.13 -3.98 35.27
CA VAL A 481 -21.63 -2.70 34.78
C VAL A 481 -21.42 -2.80 33.28
N SER A 482 -22.06 -1.91 32.51
CA SER A 482 -22.02 -1.88 31.04
C SER A 482 -21.44 -0.60 30.46
N ALA A 483 -21.23 0.45 31.26
CA ALA A 483 -20.50 1.66 30.86
C ALA A 483 -19.83 2.33 32.06
N LEU A 484 -18.66 2.93 31.84
CA LEU A 484 -17.87 3.65 32.87
C LEU A 484 -17.36 4.99 32.35
N ALA A 485 -17.24 5.97 33.26
CA ALA A 485 -16.52 7.22 33.07
C ALA A 485 -15.89 7.70 34.40
N PHE A 486 -14.76 8.41 34.34
CA PHE A 486 -14.21 9.17 35.48
C PHE A 486 -14.72 10.62 35.47
N SER A 487 -14.71 11.30 36.62
CA SER A 487 -14.76 12.77 36.66
C SER A 487 -13.46 13.36 36.10
N ALA A 488 -13.52 14.59 35.58
CA ALA A 488 -12.35 15.27 35.02
C ALA A 488 -11.19 15.45 36.02
N ASP A 489 -11.49 15.51 37.33
CA ASP A 489 -10.51 15.59 38.42
C ASP A 489 -10.06 14.22 38.97
N GLY A 490 -10.56 13.11 38.40
CA GLY A 490 -10.22 11.73 38.76
C GLY A 490 -10.74 11.25 40.12
N ARG A 491 -11.49 12.06 40.89
CA ARG A 491 -11.93 11.71 42.25
C ARG A 491 -13.15 10.80 42.29
N TYR A 492 -13.99 10.87 41.26
CA TYR A 492 -15.23 10.11 41.17
C TYR A 492 -15.26 9.26 39.91
N ALA A 493 -16.08 8.22 39.92
CA ALA A 493 -16.47 7.51 38.71
C ALA A 493 -17.98 7.30 38.63
N LEU A 494 -18.51 7.38 37.42
CA LEU A 494 -19.90 7.08 37.10
C LEU A 494 -19.95 5.69 36.46
N SER A 495 -20.73 4.78 37.04
CA SER A 495 -21.02 3.47 36.44
C SER A 495 -22.48 3.38 36.01
N GLY A 496 -22.71 3.09 34.73
CA GLY A 496 -24.00 2.65 34.21
C GLY A 496 -24.08 1.13 34.18
N GLY A 497 -25.22 0.58 34.62
CA GLY A 497 -25.48 -0.85 34.57
C GLY A 497 -26.88 -1.20 34.07
N THR A 498 -27.31 -2.43 34.34
CA THR A 498 -28.65 -2.92 33.95
C THR A 498 -29.77 -2.35 34.82
N GLU A 499 -29.51 -2.16 36.12
CA GLU A 499 -30.54 -1.81 37.12
C GLU A 499 -30.25 -0.51 37.90
N ALA A 500 -29.04 0.05 37.78
CA ALA A 500 -28.62 1.21 38.54
C ALA A 500 -27.65 2.11 37.75
N ILE A 501 -27.65 3.39 38.10
CA ILE A 501 -26.58 4.34 37.80
C ILE A 501 -26.02 4.80 39.16
N LEU A 502 -24.71 4.72 39.33
CA LEU A 502 -24.03 5.01 40.60
C LEU A 502 -22.83 5.92 40.39
N LEU A 503 -22.71 6.95 41.24
CA LEU A 503 -21.49 7.73 41.40
C LEU A 503 -20.68 7.15 42.58
N TRP A 504 -19.43 6.79 42.32
CA TRP A 504 -18.50 6.24 43.29
C TRP A 504 -17.43 7.24 43.66
N ASP A 505 -17.05 7.30 44.94
CA ASP A 505 -15.81 7.94 45.36
C ASP A 505 -14.64 6.95 45.24
N ILE A 506 -13.60 7.34 44.50
CA ILE A 506 -12.46 6.47 44.20
C ILE A 506 -11.63 6.17 45.46
N SER A 507 -11.53 7.15 46.37
CA SER A 507 -10.66 7.08 47.56
C SER A 507 -11.20 6.13 48.65
N SER A 508 -12.50 6.17 48.91
CA SER A 508 -13.21 5.36 49.90
C SER A 508 -13.79 4.07 49.32
N GLY A 509 -14.08 4.04 48.00
CA GLY A 509 -14.68 2.90 47.32
C GLY A 509 -16.18 2.75 47.59
N LEU A 510 -16.83 3.81 48.08
CA LEU A 510 -18.26 3.86 48.41
C LEU A 510 -19.05 4.54 47.28
N ALA A 511 -20.29 4.10 47.08
CA ALA A 511 -21.24 4.85 46.27
C ALA A 511 -21.68 6.11 47.05
N LEU A 512 -21.47 7.29 46.46
CA LEU A 512 -21.92 8.57 46.99
C LEU A 512 -23.39 8.86 46.63
N GLN A 513 -23.77 8.57 45.38
CA GLN A 513 -25.08 8.91 44.83
C GLN A 513 -25.62 7.76 43.99
N HIS A 514 -26.92 7.51 44.14
CA HIS A 514 -27.71 6.68 43.25
C HIS A 514 -28.68 7.59 42.46
N PHE A 515 -28.80 7.39 41.15
CA PHE A 515 -29.72 8.16 40.32
C PHE A 515 -31.01 7.37 40.13
N GLU A 516 -32.13 7.93 40.62
CA GLU A 516 -33.39 7.19 40.70
C GLU A 516 -34.14 7.17 39.36
N GLY A 517 -34.62 6.00 38.94
CA GLY A 517 -35.56 5.87 37.81
C GLY A 517 -34.94 5.65 36.43
N ALA A 518 -33.75 5.03 36.35
CA ALA A 518 -33.20 4.55 35.08
C ALA A 518 -34.22 3.67 34.32
N PRO A 519 -34.67 4.04 33.10
CA PRO A 519 -35.78 3.36 32.43
C PRO A 519 -35.43 1.98 31.86
N SER A 520 -34.15 1.69 31.65
CA SER A 520 -33.63 0.44 31.09
C SER A 520 -32.09 0.41 31.16
N LYS A 521 -31.48 -0.74 30.79
CA LYS A 521 -30.02 -0.94 30.78
C LYS A 521 -29.29 0.23 30.10
N VAL A 522 -28.31 0.76 30.82
CA VAL A 522 -27.44 1.85 30.39
C VAL A 522 -26.41 1.32 29.39
N THR A 523 -26.25 2.03 28.27
CA THR A 523 -25.35 1.64 27.16
C THR A 523 -24.12 2.53 27.02
N SER A 524 -24.16 3.74 27.57
CA SER A 524 -23.07 4.72 27.56
C SER A 524 -23.28 5.71 28.70
N VAL A 525 -22.20 6.23 29.29
CA VAL A 525 -22.24 7.28 30.32
C VAL A 525 -21.16 8.33 30.07
N ALA A 526 -21.44 9.58 30.45
CA ALA A 526 -20.48 10.67 30.48
C ALA A 526 -20.72 11.58 31.71
N LEU A 527 -19.70 12.32 32.12
CA LEU A 527 -19.76 13.37 33.13
C LEU A 527 -19.34 14.70 32.49
N SER A 528 -19.96 15.80 32.89
CA SER A 528 -19.53 17.13 32.45
C SER A 528 -18.17 17.51 33.05
N SER A 529 -17.45 18.40 32.37
CA SER A 529 -16.10 18.85 32.78
C SER A 529 -16.07 19.61 34.11
N ASP A 530 -17.19 20.20 34.52
CA ASP A 530 -17.42 20.84 35.82
C ASP A 530 -17.91 19.86 36.93
N GLY A 531 -18.25 18.62 36.56
CA GLY A 531 -18.80 17.60 37.47
C GLY A 531 -20.24 17.84 37.94
N HIS A 532 -20.95 18.87 37.45
CA HIS A 532 -22.32 19.16 37.85
C HIS A 532 -23.37 18.24 37.22
N TYR A 533 -23.10 17.71 36.02
CA TYR A 533 -24.04 16.89 35.26
C TYR A 533 -23.48 15.51 34.89
N ALA A 534 -24.35 14.51 34.97
CA ALA A 534 -24.15 13.19 34.40
C ALA A 534 -25.08 13.01 33.19
N LEU A 535 -24.63 12.26 32.19
CA LEU A 535 -25.39 11.96 30.98
C LEU A 535 -25.37 10.45 30.75
N THR A 536 -26.54 9.84 30.52
CA THR A 536 -26.65 8.40 30.29
C THR A 536 -27.46 8.08 29.03
N GLY A 537 -26.93 7.15 28.22
CA GLY A 537 -27.65 6.55 27.09
C GLY A 537 -28.32 5.24 27.51
N HIS A 538 -29.53 4.99 27.00
CA HIS A 538 -30.35 3.84 27.38
C HIS A 538 -30.83 3.04 26.15
N LYS A 539 -31.11 1.74 26.37
CA LYS A 539 -31.76 0.88 25.36
C LYS A 539 -33.28 0.89 25.54
N VAL A 540 -33.99 1.59 24.66
CA VAL A 540 -35.44 1.81 24.77
C VAL A 540 -36.20 0.71 24.02
N SER A 541 -36.83 -0.19 24.77
CA SER A 541 -37.79 -1.14 24.20
C SER A 541 -39.02 -0.41 23.63
N PRO A 542 -39.42 -0.64 22.36
CA PRO A 542 -40.60 0.01 21.80
C PRO A 542 -41.86 -0.42 22.57
N VAL A 543 -42.67 0.58 22.98
CA VAL A 543 -43.89 0.35 23.75
C VAL A 543 -44.90 -0.41 22.90
N LYS A 544 -45.44 -1.52 23.43
CA LYS A 544 -46.51 -2.28 22.76
C LYS A 544 -47.71 -1.37 22.51
N LYS A 545 -48.08 -1.18 21.24
CA LYS A 545 -49.36 -0.55 20.86
C LYS A 545 -50.52 -1.39 21.42
N GLY A 546 -51.16 -0.89 22.47
CA GLY A 546 -52.48 -1.37 22.87
C GLY A 546 -53.54 -0.98 21.82
N ASN A 547 -54.63 -1.75 21.73
CA ASN A 547 -55.71 -1.53 20.77
C ASN A 547 -56.61 -0.33 21.14
N SER A 548 -56.04 0.88 21.17
CA SER A 548 -56.76 2.14 21.37
C SER A 548 -56.22 3.22 20.42
N SER A 549 -56.99 3.52 19.37
CA SER A 549 -56.59 4.41 18.25
C SER A 549 -56.72 5.90 18.58
N SER A 550 -56.11 6.39 19.67
CA SER A 550 -56.25 7.79 20.09
C SER A 550 -55.17 8.34 21.05
N SER A 551 -53.87 8.06 20.80
CA SER A 551 -52.78 8.98 21.22
C SER A 551 -51.43 8.62 20.60
N LYS A 552 -50.59 9.63 20.34
CA LYS A 552 -49.12 9.42 20.32
C LYS A 552 -48.68 9.30 21.80
N GLN A 553 -48.57 8.09 22.32
CA GLN A 553 -47.79 7.90 23.56
C GLN A 553 -46.32 8.23 23.28
N PRO A 554 -45.61 8.90 24.20
CA PRO A 554 -44.20 9.23 24.00
C PRO A 554 -43.36 7.95 23.97
N LEU A 555 -42.41 7.89 23.04
CA LEU A 555 -41.31 6.92 23.09
C LEU A 555 -40.47 7.18 24.36
N GLY A 556 -39.90 6.12 24.93
CA GLY A 556 -39.23 6.17 26.22
C GLY A 556 -38.01 7.09 26.24
N LYS A 557 -37.68 7.63 27.42
CA LYS A 557 -36.52 8.52 27.62
C LYS A 557 -35.23 7.78 27.24
N ALA A 558 -34.53 8.29 26.24
CA ALA A 558 -33.52 7.51 25.52
C ALA A 558 -32.07 7.97 25.79
N ALA A 559 -31.85 9.28 25.92
CA ALA A 559 -30.69 9.84 26.62
C ALA A 559 -31.17 10.79 27.74
N ILE A 560 -30.53 10.73 28.91
CA ILE A 560 -30.98 11.45 30.12
C ILE A 560 -29.83 12.24 30.74
N LEU A 561 -30.09 13.52 31.01
CA LEU A 561 -29.24 14.44 31.75
C LEU A 561 -29.67 14.46 33.21
N TRP A 562 -28.73 14.25 34.12
CA TRP A 562 -28.94 14.19 35.56
C TRP A 562 -28.10 15.25 36.26
N ASP A 563 -28.65 15.83 37.33
CA ASP A 563 -27.91 16.67 38.27
C ASP A 563 -27.17 15.77 39.27
N VAL A 564 -25.85 15.90 39.33
CA VAL A 564 -24.97 14.99 40.11
C VAL A 564 -25.16 15.18 41.62
N GLN A 565 -25.51 16.38 42.07
CA GLN A 565 -25.64 16.71 43.49
C GLN A 565 -26.96 16.21 44.11
N SER A 566 -28.05 16.17 43.33
CA SER A 566 -29.38 15.74 43.79
C SER A 566 -29.78 14.35 43.30
N GLY A 567 -29.04 13.77 42.35
CA GLY A 567 -29.31 12.46 41.75
C GLY A 567 -30.55 12.44 40.84
N LYS A 568 -31.08 13.60 40.45
CA LYS A 568 -32.36 13.74 39.74
C LYS A 568 -32.18 14.06 38.26
N GLU A 569 -33.14 13.60 37.46
CA GLU A 569 -33.27 13.98 36.07
C GLU A 569 -33.51 15.50 35.93
N VAL A 570 -32.70 16.14 35.08
CA VAL A 570 -32.83 17.55 34.67
C VAL A 570 -33.59 17.64 33.36
N ARG A 571 -33.27 16.77 32.40
CA ARG A 571 -33.84 16.74 31.05
C ARG A 571 -33.62 15.36 30.44
N TYR A 572 -34.48 14.98 29.48
CA TYR A 572 -34.22 13.87 28.56
C TYR A 572 -34.22 14.36 27.11
N PHE A 573 -33.48 13.66 26.26
CA PHE A 573 -33.44 13.87 24.82
C PHE A 573 -34.07 12.64 24.15
N ASN A 574 -35.03 12.89 23.25
CA ASN A 574 -35.77 11.86 22.54
C ASN A 574 -35.53 11.98 21.04
N THR A 575 -35.28 10.84 20.42
CA THR A 575 -35.41 10.58 18.97
C THR A 575 -36.38 9.41 18.80
N ASP A 576 -36.73 9.03 17.57
CA ASP A 576 -37.58 7.86 17.32
C ASP A 576 -36.83 6.50 17.48
N ALA A 577 -35.71 6.50 18.20
CA ALA A 577 -34.74 5.41 18.31
C ALA A 577 -35.10 4.30 19.31
N THR A 578 -34.53 3.12 19.09
CA THR A 578 -34.62 1.96 20.01
C THR A 578 -33.34 1.73 20.83
N ARG A 579 -32.15 2.15 20.40
CA ARG A 579 -30.91 2.01 21.20
C ARG A 579 -29.97 3.20 21.06
N PHE A 580 -29.82 3.99 22.12
CA PHE A 580 -28.66 4.89 22.20
C PHE A 580 -27.41 4.05 22.43
N THR A 581 -26.32 4.36 21.73
CA THR A 581 -25.08 3.58 21.77
C THR A 581 -23.86 4.41 22.15
N GLN A 582 -23.96 5.75 22.12
CA GLN A 582 -22.95 6.67 22.61
C GLN A 582 -23.65 7.92 23.14
N VAL A 583 -23.18 8.45 24.27
CA VAL A 583 -23.50 9.81 24.75
C VAL A 583 -22.22 10.47 25.22
N ASP A 584 -22.05 11.75 24.91
CA ASP A 584 -20.86 12.53 25.26
C ASP A 584 -21.19 14.03 25.40
N PHE A 585 -20.36 14.77 26.13
CA PHE A 585 -20.46 16.22 26.27
C PHE A 585 -19.44 16.92 25.36
N SER A 586 -19.74 18.13 24.89
CA SER A 586 -18.66 19.02 24.49
C SER A 586 -17.83 19.44 25.71
N PRO A 587 -16.52 19.72 25.58
CA PRO A 587 -15.64 20.06 26.71
C PRO A 587 -16.04 21.33 27.48
N ASP A 588 -16.76 22.25 26.83
CA ASP A 588 -17.36 23.45 27.43
C ASP A 588 -18.74 23.18 28.07
N GLY A 589 -19.21 21.92 28.08
CA GLY A 589 -20.51 21.47 28.61
C GLY A 589 -21.74 21.92 27.81
N LYS A 590 -21.55 22.79 26.82
CA LYS A 590 -22.60 23.53 26.12
C LYS A 590 -23.43 22.68 25.15
N TYR A 591 -22.82 21.64 24.61
CA TYR A 591 -23.42 20.73 23.65
C TYR A 591 -23.36 19.29 24.16
N ILE A 592 -24.30 18.48 23.70
CA ILE A 592 -24.33 17.03 23.92
C ILE A 592 -24.32 16.35 22.56
N LEU A 593 -23.40 15.40 22.38
CA LEU A 593 -23.41 14.46 21.26
C LEU A 593 -24.14 13.19 21.70
N THR A 594 -25.12 12.75 20.91
CA THR A 594 -25.73 11.43 21.06
C THR A 594 -25.58 10.64 19.77
N GLY A 595 -25.03 9.44 19.89
CA GLY A 595 -25.05 8.42 18.85
C GLY A 595 -26.10 7.36 19.16
N TRP A 596 -27.06 7.16 18.26
CA TRP A 596 -28.06 6.10 18.39
C TRP A 596 -28.08 5.17 17.18
N ALA A 597 -28.59 3.97 17.40
CA ALA A 597 -28.70 2.86 16.46
C ALA A 597 -30.14 2.34 16.52
N ASP A 598 -30.71 1.91 15.39
CA ASP A 598 -31.95 1.14 15.43
C ASP A 598 -31.71 -0.38 15.52
N ASP A 599 -32.07 -0.96 16.66
CA ASP A 599 -32.05 -2.39 16.94
C ASP A 599 -33.17 -3.18 16.21
N THR A 600 -34.09 -2.53 15.47
CA THR A 600 -35.06 -3.28 14.64
C THR A 600 -34.39 -4.02 13.48
N ASN A 601 -33.28 -3.48 12.95
CA ASN A 601 -32.53 -4.05 11.83
C ASN A 601 -31.25 -4.70 12.33
N LYS A 602 -31.34 -5.99 12.72
CA LYS A 602 -30.28 -6.70 13.48
C LYS A 602 -28.95 -6.93 12.75
N GLU A 603 -28.88 -6.68 11.45
CA GLU A 603 -27.76 -7.09 10.60
C GLU A 603 -26.85 -5.91 10.23
N SER A 604 -27.40 -4.72 9.98
CA SER A 604 -26.68 -3.45 10.16
C SER A 604 -27.58 -2.39 10.81
N PRO A 605 -27.19 -1.81 11.97
CA PRO A 605 -27.88 -0.66 12.53
C PRO A 605 -27.52 0.62 11.76
N GLU A 606 -28.51 1.39 11.34
CA GLU A 606 -28.29 2.78 10.92
C GLU A 606 -27.89 3.61 12.15
N PHE A 607 -26.70 4.23 12.11
CA PHE A 607 -26.22 5.09 13.18
C PHE A 607 -26.48 6.55 12.88
N THR A 608 -27.27 7.19 13.75
CA THR A 608 -27.53 8.63 13.69
C THR A 608 -26.78 9.33 14.81
N ALA A 609 -25.84 10.19 14.41
CA ALA A 609 -25.27 11.21 15.30
C ALA A 609 -26.24 12.40 15.34
N THR A 610 -26.61 12.84 16.54
CA THR A 610 -27.41 14.06 16.75
C THR A 610 -26.71 14.91 17.79
N VAL A 611 -26.62 16.23 17.55
CA VAL A 611 -26.02 17.17 18.50
C VAL A 611 -27.08 18.12 19.03
N TRP A 612 -27.08 18.30 20.34
CA TRP A 612 -28.07 19.04 21.11
C TRP A 612 -27.42 20.20 21.85
N ASP A 613 -28.15 21.29 22.02
CA ASP A 613 -27.82 22.36 22.97
C ASP A 613 -28.20 21.89 24.40
N THR A 614 -27.22 21.76 25.30
CA THR A 614 -27.40 21.18 26.64
C THR A 614 -28.46 21.93 27.45
N GLN A 615 -28.45 23.27 27.36
CA GLN A 615 -29.30 24.12 28.19
C GLN A 615 -30.76 24.13 27.70
N SER A 616 -30.99 24.38 26.42
CA SER A 616 -32.33 24.49 25.83
C SER A 616 -32.96 23.16 25.44
N GLY A 617 -32.15 22.11 25.23
CA GLY A 617 -32.62 20.79 24.78
C GLY A 617 -32.95 20.70 23.29
N LYS A 618 -32.54 21.68 22.49
CA LYS A 618 -32.82 21.71 21.04
C LYS A 618 -31.77 20.92 20.26
N GLN A 619 -32.21 20.13 19.29
CA GLN A 619 -31.35 19.60 18.22
C GLN A 619 -30.76 20.75 17.39
N ILE A 620 -29.49 20.63 17.06
CA ILE A 620 -28.71 21.59 16.24
C ILE A 620 -28.43 21.01 14.86
N ARG A 621 -28.06 19.72 14.79
CA ARG A 621 -27.83 18.93 13.56
C ARG A 621 -28.12 17.44 13.78
N SER A 622 -28.34 16.69 12.71
CA SER A 622 -28.37 15.23 12.66
C SER A 622 -27.51 14.68 11.51
N SER A 623 -27.24 13.38 11.49
CA SER A 623 -26.44 12.70 10.46
C SER A 623 -26.99 12.81 9.04
N ASP A 624 -28.22 13.26 8.84
CA ASP A 624 -28.77 13.56 7.52
C ASP A 624 -27.96 14.64 6.77
N ASP A 625 -27.29 15.52 7.53
CA ASP A 625 -26.32 16.51 7.03
C ASP A 625 -24.95 15.90 6.65
N PHE A 626 -24.65 14.67 7.08
CA PHE A 626 -23.32 14.04 7.06
C PHE A 626 -23.35 12.70 6.30
N THR A 627 -22.96 12.73 5.03
CA THR A 627 -23.30 11.74 3.98
C THR A 627 -22.65 10.34 4.07
N SER A 628 -22.40 9.79 5.25
CA SER A 628 -21.82 8.45 5.43
C SER A 628 -22.46 7.66 6.58
N GLN A 629 -22.77 6.38 6.33
CA GLN A 629 -23.10 5.43 7.40
C GLN A 629 -21.91 5.28 8.34
N ALA A 630 -22.05 5.77 9.57
CA ALA A 630 -21.02 5.65 10.60
C ALA A 630 -21.37 4.55 11.63
N PHE A 631 -20.48 4.31 12.60
CA PHE A 631 -20.78 3.55 13.84
C PHE A 631 -20.73 4.40 15.12
N ARG A 632 -19.98 5.50 15.05
CA ARG A 632 -19.58 6.37 16.17
C ARG A 632 -19.36 7.79 15.67
N GLY A 633 -19.49 8.75 16.58
CA GLY A 633 -19.04 10.13 16.37
C GLY A 633 -18.09 10.55 17.49
N CYS A 634 -17.10 11.41 17.25
CA CYS A 634 -16.31 12.01 18.33
C CYS A 634 -16.05 13.49 18.05
N LEU A 635 -16.45 14.36 18.98
CA LEU A 635 -16.14 15.80 18.91
C LEU A 635 -14.73 16.07 19.41
N SER A 636 -14.06 17.06 18.83
CA SER A 636 -12.73 17.48 19.27
C SER A 636 -12.78 18.21 20.63
N PRO A 637 -11.68 18.18 21.43
CA PRO A 637 -11.48 18.91 22.69
C PRO A 637 -11.73 20.44 22.70
N ASP A 638 -12.17 21.03 21.60
CA ASP A 638 -12.49 22.45 21.41
C ASP A 638 -13.79 22.69 20.60
N GLY A 639 -14.52 21.63 20.24
CA GLY A 639 -15.77 21.71 19.48
C GLY A 639 -15.64 22.18 18.03
N GLN A 640 -14.43 22.20 17.44
CA GLN A 640 -14.25 22.61 16.03
C GLN A 640 -14.48 21.48 15.03
N PHE A 641 -14.14 20.23 15.38
CA PHE A 641 -14.19 19.08 14.49
C PHE A 641 -15.06 17.95 15.01
N LEU A 642 -15.58 17.15 14.09
CA LEU A 642 -16.25 15.88 14.33
C LEU A 642 -15.53 14.77 13.54
N LEU A 643 -15.29 13.62 14.18
CA LEU A 643 -14.86 12.37 13.53
C LEU A 643 -16.04 11.43 13.35
N THR A 644 -16.13 10.75 12.20
CA THR A 644 -17.08 9.64 11.95
C THR A 644 -16.39 8.48 11.22
N GLY A 645 -16.55 7.25 11.70
CA GLY A 645 -15.86 6.06 11.17
C GLY A 645 -16.81 5.17 10.37
N THR A 646 -16.36 4.74 9.19
CA THR A 646 -17.15 3.97 8.21
C THR A 646 -16.95 2.45 8.32
N TRP A 647 -17.66 1.70 7.48
CA TRP A 647 -17.42 0.27 7.24
C TRP A 647 -16.11 -0.02 6.47
N THR A 648 -15.41 0.98 5.94
CA THR A 648 -14.30 0.86 4.96
C THR A 648 -12.92 1.21 5.50
N SER A 649 -12.68 1.06 6.81
CA SER A 649 -11.48 1.56 7.53
C SER A 649 -11.26 3.08 7.51
N THR A 650 -12.13 3.84 6.83
CA THR A 650 -12.03 5.30 6.73
C THR A 650 -12.60 5.99 7.97
N VAL A 651 -11.86 6.96 8.49
CA VAL A 651 -12.34 7.96 9.44
C VAL A 651 -12.46 9.31 8.73
N LYS A 652 -13.68 9.82 8.63
CA LYS A 652 -13.95 11.16 8.09
C LYS A 652 -13.82 12.22 9.18
N LEU A 653 -13.16 13.31 8.85
CA LEU A 653 -12.97 14.51 9.66
C LEU A 653 -13.80 15.65 9.06
N TRP A 654 -14.71 16.19 9.86
CA TRP A 654 -15.68 17.21 9.45
C TRP A 654 -15.48 18.52 10.23
N ASP A 655 -15.75 19.64 9.57
CA ASP A 655 -15.90 20.94 10.23
C ASP A 655 -17.26 20.99 10.93
N PHE A 656 -17.27 21.05 12.26
CA PHE A 656 -18.50 21.00 13.05
C PHE A 656 -19.38 22.27 12.90
N GLN A 657 -18.78 23.41 12.54
CA GLN A 657 -19.50 24.67 12.34
C GLN A 657 -20.08 24.79 10.92
N LYS A 658 -19.39 24.24 9.91
CA LYS A 658 -19.83 24.27 8.50
C LYS A 658 -20.66 23.05 8.08
N GLY A 659 -20.48 21.89 8.72
CA GLY A 659 -21.08 20.62 8.28
C GLY A 659 -20.41 20.00 7.06
N THR A 660 -19.18 20.40 6.74
CA THR A 660 -18.45 19.97 5.53
C THR A 660 -17.33 19.00 5.88
N GLU A 661 -17.16 17.93 5.09
CA GLU A 661 -15.97 17.07 5.16
C GLU A 661 -14.72 17.90 4.86
N ILE A 662 -13.67 17.72 5.68
CA ILE A 662 -12.35 18.35 5.48
C ILE A 662 -11.36 17.31 4.96
N ALA A 663 -11.37 16.11 5.55
CA ALA A 663 -10.49 15.01 5.16
C ALA A 663 -11.10 13.63 5.45
N SER A 664 -10.60 12.63 4.73
CA SER A 664 -10.80 11.20 4.99
C SER A 664 -9.44 10.56 5.30
N LEU A 665 -9.33 9.92 6.47
CA LEU A 665 -8.15 9.23 6.99
C LEU A 665 -8.34 7.72 6.80
N ASN A 666 -7.46 7.04 6.07
CA ASN A 666 -7.61 5.63 5.69
C ASN A 666 -6.39 4.84 6.16
N ASN A 667 -6.59 3.83 7.00
CA ASN A 667 -5.51 2.95 7.45
C ASN A 667 -5.58 1.61 6.70
N LEU A 668 -4.60 1.33 5.84
CA LEU A 668 -4.62 0.18 4.95
C LEU A 668 -4.03 -1.07 5.64
N ASP A 669 -2.95 -0.94 6.40
CA ASP A 669 -2.42 -2.07 7.19
C ASP A 669 -1.68 -1.60 8.47
N SER A 670 -0.72 -2.40 8.96
CA SER A 670 0.13 -2.06 10.10
C SER A 670 1.09 -0.88 9.86
N THR A 671 1.24 -0.46 8.61
CA THR A 671 2.32 0.42 8.12
C THR A 671 1.85 1.43 7.07
N ASP A 672 0.96 1.04 6.16
CA ASP A 672 0.46 1.86 5.07
C ASP A 672 -0.85 2.58 5.44
N TRP A 673 -0.85 3.90 5.26
CA TRP A 673 -1.95 4.83 5.51
C TRP A 673 -2.03 5.91 4.42
N ALA A 674 -3.21 6.51 4.23
CA ALA A 674 -3.45 7.62 3.31
C ALA A 674 -4.51 8.60 3.85
N ILE A 675 -4.25 9.91 3.72
CA ILE A 675 -5.16 10.99 4.09
C ILE A 675 -5.50 11.77 2.82
N THR A 676 -6.78 11.99 2.55
CA THR A 676 -7.27 12.71 1.36
C THR A 676 -8.25 13.82 1.74
N THR A 677 -8.41 14.84 0.90
CA THR A 677 -9.47 15.87 1.04
C THR A 677 -10.50 15.81 -0.10
N PRO A 678 -11.69 16.40 0.08
CA PRO A 678 -12.63 16.64 -1.03
C PRO A 678 -12.10 17.55 -2.16
N SER A 679 -11.02 18.30 -1.92
CA SER A 679 -10.31 19.07 -2.98
C SER A 679 -9.24 18.25 -3.73
N GLY A 680 -9.09 16.96 -3.40
CA GLY A 680 -8.15 16.05 -4.03
C GLY A 680 -6.71 16.13 -3.51
N LEU A 681 -6.44 16.95 -2.49
CA LEU A 681 -5.15 16.96 -1.78
C LEU A 681 -4.94 15.63 -1.05
N PHE A 682 -3.68 15.21 -0.90
CA PHE A 682 -3.36 14.02 -0.10
C PHE A 682 -1.98 14.07 0.58
N ASP A 683 -1.85 13.35 1.69
CA ASP A 683 -0.58 12.83 2.20
C ASP A 683 -0.71 11.32 2.42
N ALA A 684 0.38 10.57 2.29
CA ALA A 684 0.34 9.12 2.37
C ALA A 684 1.70 8.50 2.72
N SER A 685 1.63 7.31 3.31
CA SER A 685 2.74 6.37 3.37
C SER A 685 3.28 6.02 1.96
N PRO A 686 4.59 5.72 1.82
CA PRO A 686 5.17 5.32 0.53
C PRO A 686 4.53 4.08 -0.09
N GLY A 687 3.93 3.21 0.72
CA GLY A 687 3.28 2.01 0.20
C GLY A 687 1.82 2.20 -0.20
N ALA A 688 1.04 2.99 0.54
CA ALA A 688 -0.29 3.43 0.08
C ALA A 688 -0.21 4.21 -1.24
N MET A 689 0.83 5.03 -1.45
CA MET A 689 1.08 5.70 -2.74
C MET A 689 1.22 4.73 -3.93
N ARG A 690 1.62 3.46 -3.71
CA ARG A 690 1.70 2.44 -4.77
C ARG A 690 0.32 1.88 -5.14
N LEU A 691 -0.66 2.02 -4.25
CA LEU A 691 -2.02 1.54 -4.39
C LEU A 691 -2.97 2.62 -4.90
N MET A 692 -2.71 3.90 -4.61
CA MET A 692 -3.53 5.05 -5.01
C MET A 692 -3.37 5.42 -6.49
N TYR A 693 -4.40 6.04 -7.07
CA TYR A 693 -4.44 6.59 -8.44
C TYR A 693 -5.62 7.55 -8.59
N TYR A 694 -5.63 8.33 -9.67
CA TYR A 694 -6.74 9.21 -10.04
C TYR A 694 -7.65 8.55 -11.08
N VAL A 695 -8.93 8.91 -11.07
CA VAL A 695 -9.93 8.52 -12.07
C VAL A 695 -10.56 9.78 -12.66
N GLU A 696 -10.42 9.96 -13.98
CA GLU A 696 -11.08 11.01 -14.76
C GLU A 696 -12.30 10.43 -15.50
N SER A 697 -13.39 11.18 -15.60
CA SER A 697 -14.57 10.82 -16.41
C SER A 697 -14.61 11.64 -17.70
N TYR A 698 -14.36 11.02 -18.87
CA TYR A 698 -14.37 11.70 -20.17
C TYR A 698 -15.40 11.08 -21.13
N LYS A 699 -16.38 11.88 -21.57
CA LYS A 699 -17.52 11.43 -22.40
C LYS A 699 -18.31 10.23 -21.82
N GLY A 700 -18.15 9.95 -20.52
CA GLY A 700 -18.76 8.81 -19.83
C GLY A 700 -17.83 7.62 -19.62
N GLU A 701 -16.75 7.48 -20.40
CA GLU A 701 -15.67 6.55 -20.07
C GLU A 701 -14.96 7.01 -18.80
N ARG A 702 -14.51 6.06 -17.96
CA ARG A 702 -13.54 6.35 -16.89
C ARG A 702 -12.14 5.92 -17.28
N GLU A 703 -11.20 6.83 -17.10
CA GLU A 703 -9.80 6.68 -17.46
C GLU A 703 -8.94 6.71 -16.20
N ILE A 704 -8.01 5.76 -16.06
CA ILE A 704 -7.18 5.62 -14.85
C ILE A 704 -5.85 6.34 -15.07
N ILE A 705 -5.63 7.38 -14.27
CA ILE A 705 -4.43 8.21 -14.27
C ILE A 705 -3.52 7.78 -13.11
N GLU A 706 -2.30 7.35 -13.42
CA GLU A 706 -1.33 6.93 -12.41
C GLU A 706 -1.00 8.08 -11.44
N LEU A 707 -0.94 7.82 -10.12
CA LEU A 707 -0.78 8.84 -9.07
C LEU A 707 0.32 9.86 -9.40
N GLU A 708 1.50 9.36 -9.78
CA GLU A 708 2.70 10.16 -10.08
C GLU A 708 2.46 11.25 -11.15
N GLN A 709 1.48 11.09 -12.05
CA GLN A 709 1.19 12.07 -13.11
C GLN A 709 0.49 13.35 -12.61
N LEU A 710 -0.15 13.29 -11.43
CA LEU A 710 -0.85 14.42 -10.81
C LEU A 710 -0.34 14.73 -9.39
N LYS A 711 0.51 13.86 -8.82
CA LYS A 711 1.13 13.95 -7.49
C LYS A 711 1.70 15.32 -7.17
N GLU A 712 2.51 15.93 -8.04
CA GLU A 712 3.13 17.23 -7.77
C GLU A 712 2.13 18.39 -7.57
N ARG A 713 0.90 18.26 -8.10
CA ARG A 713 -0.18 19.25 -7.91
C ARG A 713 -0.86 19.09 -6.54
N TYR A 714 -1.16 17.85 -6.18
CA TYR A 714 -2.08 17.49 -5.09
C TYR A 714 -1.41 16.94 -3.82
N TYR A 715 -0.16 16.49 -3.90
CA TYR A 715 0.57 15.97 -2.74
C TYR A 715 0.98 17.10 -1.80
N GLU A 716 0.52 17.04 -0.56
CA GLU A 716 0.72 18.05 0.49
C GLU A 716 1.31 17.36 1.73
N PRO A 717 2.63 17.35 1.93
CA PRO A 717 3.25 16.70 3.08
C PRO A 717 2.81 17.36 4.39
N GLY A 718 2.40 16.57 5.39
CA GLY A 718 1.84 17.07 6.64
C GLY A 718 0.41 17.60 6.52
N LEU A 719 -0.35 17.18 5.49
CA LEU A 719 -1.73 17.62 5.23
C LEU A 719 -2.61 17.70 6.48
N LEU A 720 -2.62 16.64 7.30
CA LEU A 720 -3.42 16.60 8.54
C LEU A 720 -2.95 17.65 9.57
N GLN A 721 -1.64 17.90 9.70
CA GLN A 721 -1.09 18.93 10.58
C GLN A 721 -1.57 20.33 10.19
N LYS A 722 -1.61 20.64 8.89
CA LYS A 722 -2.14 21.89 8.34
C LYS A 722 -3.65 21.99 8.54
N ILE A 723 -4.39 20.91 8.30
CA ILE A 723 -5.86 20.86 8.46
C ILE A 723 -6.30 21.09 9.91
N VAL A 724 -5.65 20.48 10.90
CA VAL A 724 -6.09 20.58 12.31
C VAL A 724 -5.48 21.74 13.10
N GLY A 725 -4.60 22.54 12.47
CA GLY A 725 -4.03 23.76 13.05
C GLY A 725 -2.75 23.57 13.88
N TYR A 726 -1.94 22.54 13.60
CA TYR A 726 -0.60 22.37 14.19
C TYR A 726 0.54 22.87 13.28
N SER A 727 0.22 23.53 12.17
CA SER A 727 1.16 24.27 11.35
C SER A 727 0.54 25.61 10.98
N ASP A 728 1.35 26.67 11.03
CA ASP A 728 0.98 28.00 10.51
C ASP A 728 1.05 28.05 8.97
N GLU A 729 1.57 27.01 8.30
CA GLU A 729 1.51 26.88 6.85
C GLU A 729 0.06 26.58 6.39
N PRO A 730 -0.56 27.43 5.56
CA PRO A 730 -1.85 27.09 4.97
C PRO A 730 -1.71 25.89 4.03
N THR A 731 -2.76 25.08 3.93
CA THR A 731 -2.89 24.07 2.86
C THR A 731 -2.86 24.77 1.49
N ARG A 732 -2.16 24.20 0.51
CA ARG A 732 -2.14 24.68 -0.87
C ARG A 732 -3.56 24.82 -1.42
N SER A 733 -3.91 26.02 -1.88
CA SER A 733 -5.09 26.18 -2.74
C SER A 733 -4.84 25.49 -4.07
N VAL A 734 -5.67 24.49 -4.41
CA VAL A 734 -5.62 23.79 -5.70
C VAL A 734 -6.93 24.05 -6.42
N GLU A 735 -6.85 24.85 -7.49
CA GLU A 735 -7.95 24.95 -8.45
C GLU A 735 -8.14 23.59 -9.13
N GLY A 736 -9.39 23.16 -9.29
CA GLY A 736 -9.73 21.96 -10.04
C GLY A 736 -9.36 22.07 -11.52
N PHE A 737 -9.30 20.93 -12.21
CA PHE A 737 -9.39 20.94 -13.67
C PHE A 737 -10.87 21.00 -14.05
N ASP A 738 -11.27 21.93 -14.93
CA ASP A 738 -12.63 21.94 -15.52
C ASP A 738 -12.86 20.66 -16.35
N THR A 739 -11.83 20.20 -17.07
CA THR A 739 -11.65 18.83 -17.56
C THR A 739 -10.15 18.52 -17.65
N LEU A 740 -9.72 17.30 -17.37
CA LEU A 740 -8.32 16.88 -17.55
C LEU A 740 -8.03 16.65 -19.04
N ALA A 741 -6.92 17.20 -19.55
CA ALA A 741 -6.55 17.10 -20.96
C ALA A 741 -5.98 15.72 -21.32
N LEU A 742 -6.85 14.76 -21.63
CA LEU A 742 -6.50 13.36 -21.84
C LEU A 742 -5.70 13.09 -23.12
N TYR A 743 -4.78 12.14 -23.03
CA TYR A 743 -4.14 11.47 -24.17
C TYR A 743 -5.17 10.78 -25.08
N PRO A 744 -4.86 10.55 -26.38
CA PRO A 744 -5.76 9.84 -27.28
C PRO A 744 -6.00 8.40 -26.82
N ALA A 745 -7.18 7.86 -27.12
CA ALA A 745 -7.41 6.42 -26.97
C ALA A 745 -6.59 5.66 -28.04
N LEU A 746 -6.18 4.43 -27.72
CA LEU A 746 -5.25 3.64 -28.52
C LEU A 746 -5.82 2.25 -28.84
N THR A 747 -5.75 1.88 -30.12
CA THR A 747 -5.96 0.50 -30.59
C THR A 747 -4.66 -0.05 -31.16
N LEU A 748 -4.31 -1.29 -30.81
CA LEU A 748 -3.11 -1.99 -31.28
C LEU A 748 -3.49 -3.25 -32.07
N GLN A 749 -2.81 -3.48 -33.20
CA GLN A 749 -2.91 -4.73 -33.96
C GLN A 749 -1.50 -5.20 -34.35
N LEU A 750 -1.19 -6.46 -34.06
CA LEU A 750 0.15 -7.04 -34.25
C LEU A 750 0.12 -8.18 -35.26
N ASP A 751 0.66 -7.95 -36.45
CA ASP A 751 0.90 -9.01 -37.42
C ASP A 751 2.20 -9.74 -37.06
N THR A 752 2.05 -10.96 -36.55
CA THR A 752 3.18 -11.81 -36.17
C THR A 752 3.96 -12.37 -37.37
N GLN A 753 3.38 -12.38 -38.58
CA GLN A 753 4.04 -12.86 -39.81
C GLN A 753 4.91 -11.79 -40.46
N THR A 754 4.41 -10.55 -40.61
CA THR A 754 5.19 -9.42 -41.17
C THR A 754 5.97 -8.63 -40.12
N HIS A 755 5.78 -8.96 -38.83
CA HIS A 755 6.37 -8.28 -37.68
C HIS A 755 6.02 -6.78 -37.63
N GLN A 756 4.82 -6.42 -38.11
CA GLN A 756 4.28 -5.06 -38.06
C GLN A 756 3.36 -4.89 -36.85
N LEU A 757 3.59 -3.83 -36.07
CA LEU A 757 2.67 -3.34 -35.06
C LEU A 757 1.95 -2.10 -35.61
N ALA A 758 0.68 -2.25 -35.98
CA ALA A 758 -0.21 -1.15 -36.34
C ALA A 758 -0.79 -0.50 -35.07
N ILE A 759 -0.87 0.82 -35.10
CA ILE A 759 -1.16 1.70 -33.95
C ILE A 759 -2.14 2.77 -34.44
N GLU A 760 -3.39 2.71 -33.98
CA GLU A 760 -4.43 3.68 -34.33
C GLU A 760 -4.80 4.53 -33.11
N LEU A 761 -4.83 5.85 -33.30
CA LEU A 761 -5.08 6.84 -32.25
C LEU A 761 -6.39 7.60 -32.48
N THR A 762 -7.30 7.52 -31.52
CA THR A 762 -8.55 8.30 -31.51
C THR A 762 -8.37 9.55 -30.63
N PRO A 763 -8.39 10.78 -31.20
CA PRO A 763 -8.17 12.01 -30.43
C PRO A 763 -9.20 12.21 -29.31
N ARG A 764 -8.70 12.55 -28.10
CA ARG A 764 -9.50 13.06 -26.97
C ARG A 764 -9.24 14.57 -26.77
N ASN A 765 -9.72 15.16 -25.69
CA ASN A 765 -9.61 16.61 -25.42
C ASN A 765 -8.17 17.14 -25.26
N GLY A 766 -7.19 16.29 -24.91
CA GLY A 766 -5.78 16.67 -24.84
C GLY A 766 -4.99 16.52 -26.15
N GLY A 767 -5.66 16.33 -27.30
CA GLY A 767 -5.01 16.29 -28.62
C GLY A 767 -4.22 15.00 -28.91
N LEU A 768 -3.28 15.08 -29.86
CA LEU A 768 -2.35 13.98 -30.18
C LEU A 768 -0.95 14.35 -29.69
N GLY A 769 -0.31 13.46 -28.93
CA GLY A 769 1.05 13.64 -28.42
C GLY A 769 2.06 12.60 -28.90
N LYS A 770 3.13 12.48 -28.12
CA LYS A 770 4.21 11.48 -28.27
C LYS A 770 3.67 10.05 -28.23
N VAL A 771 4.28 9.15 -29.00
CA VAL A 771 3.94 7.72 -29.02
C VAL A 771 5.20 6.89 -28.79
N SER A 772 5.30 6.23 -27.64
CA SER A 772 6.52 5.50 -27.23
C SER A 772 6.29 4.00 -27.25
N VAL A 773 7.29 3.26 -27.72
CA VAL A 773 7.26 1.79 -27.78
C VAL A 773 8.37 1.22 -26.89
N PHE A 774 7.97 0.36 -25.96
CA PHE A 774 8.85 -0.42 -25.11
C PHE A 774 8.80 -1.91 -25.50
N VAL A 775 9.91 -2.62 -25.33
CA VAL A 775 10.02 -4.09 -25.41
C VAL A 775 10.53 -4.58 -24.07
N ASN A 776 9.78 -5.44 -23.39
CA ASN A 776 10.13 -5.97 -22.06
C ASN A 776 10.47 -4.85 -21.05
N GLY A 777 9.72 -3.74 -21.10
CA GLY A 777 9.95 -2.53 -20.29
C GLY A 777 10.93 -1.51 -20.89
N LYS A 778 11.82 -1.92 -21.79
CA LYS A 778 12.95 -1.12 -22.32
C LYS A 778 12.59 -0.33 -23.58
N GLU A 779 13.02 0.94 -23.70
CA GLU A 779 12.52 1.84 -24.76
C GLU A 779 13.23 1.58 -26.08
N ILE A 780 12.46 1.22 -27.11
CA ILE A 780 13.01 0.98 -28.47
C ILE A 780 12.70 2.12 -29.43
N ILE A 781 11.63 2.88 -29.18
CA ILE A 781 11.25 4.07 -29.95
C ILE A 781 10.74 5.11 -28.95
N GLU A 782 11.42 6.25 -28.87
CA GLU A 782 11.00 7.34 -27.99
C GLU A 782 9.70 8.00 -28.50
N ASP A 783 9.69 8.53 -29.73
CA ASP A 783 8.49 9.09 -30.36
C ASP A 783 8.37 8.58 -31.80
N LEU A 784 7.38 7.72 -32.04
CA LEU A 784 7.03 7.18 -33.36
C LEU A 784 6.36 8.21 -34.26
N ASN A 785 5.79 9.27 -33.68
CA ASN A 785 4.90 10.21 -34.35
C ASN A 785 5.43 11.66 -34.33
N PRO A 786 6.74 11.92 -34.54
CA PRO A 786 7.31 13.25 -34.33
C PRO A 786 6.66 14.28 -35.26
N PRO A 787 6.47 15.53 -34.81
CA PRO A 787 5.85 16.57 -35.63
C PRO A 787 6.71 16.89 -36.86
N GLN A 788 6.14 16.74 -38.06
CA GLN A 788 6.85 16.90 -39.33
C GLN A 788 6.33 18.10 -40.15
N GLY A 789 7.25 18.76 -40.85
CA GLY A 789 6.94 19.85 -41.78
C GLY A 789 6.48 21.15 -41.13
N ALA A 790 6.02 22.09 -41.96
CA ALA A 790 5.66 23.45 -41.54
C ALA A 790 4.40 23.52 -40.66
N GLU A 791 3.50 22.53 -40.74
CA GLU A 791 2.23 22.55 -39.99
C GLU A 791 2.29 21.87 -38.61
N ARG A 792 3.41 21.24 -38.23
CA ARG A 792 3.61 20.53 -36.93
C ARG A 792 2.60 19.41 -36.59
N LYS A 793 1.68 19.04 -37.48
CA LYS A 793 0.63 18.05 -37.21
C LYS A 793 1.20 16.63 -37.01
N ARG A 794 0.67 15.92 -36.01
CA ARG A 794 0.90 14.50 -35.73
C ARG A 794 -0.18 13.63 -36.42
N LYS A 795 0.12 12.37 -36.72
CA LYS A 795 -0.80 11.42 -37.40
C LYS A 795 -1.61 10.60 -36.39
N SER A 796 -2.79 10.13 -36.80
CA SER A 796 -3.60 9.17 -36.02
C SER A 796 -3.20 7.71 -36.29
N SER A 797 -2.95 7.36 -37.56
CA SER A 797 -2.53 6.02 -37.99
C SER A 797 -1.00 5.93 -38.09
N LEU A 798 -0.43 4.88 -37.49
CA LEU A 798 1.01 4.62 -37.39
C LEU A 798 1.30 3.12 -37.52
N SER A 799 2.51 2.76 -37.96
CA SER A 799 2.96 1.37 -38.06
C SER A 799 4.45 1.23 -37.75
N VAL A 800 4.82 0.14 -37.07
CA VAL A 800 6.19 -0.16 -36.64
C VAL A 800 6.65 -1.51 -37.17
N ASN A 801 7.73 -1.52 -37.95
CA ASN A 801 8.47 -2.75 -38.24
C ASN A 801 9.32 -3.13 -37.02
N LEU A 802 9.04 -4.27 -36.38
CA LEU A 802 9.75 -4.73 -35.18
C LEU A 802 11.11 -5.41 -35.49
N THR A 803 11.39 -5.76 -36.74
CA THR A 803 12.59 -6.52 -37.16
C THR A 803 13.94 -5.86 -36.78
N PRO A 804 14.14 -4.53 -36.92
CA PRO A 804 15.38 -3.87 -36.49
C PRO A 804 15.67 -4.03 -34.98
N PHE A 805 14.62 -4.22 -34.18
CA PHE A 805 14.70 -4.35 -32.72
C PHE A 805 14.87 -5.79 -32.25
N SER A 806 15.18 -6.73 -33.16
CA SER A 806 15.44 -8.16 -32.90
C SER A 806 16.29 -8.44 -31.64
N ARG A 807 17.31 -7.62 -31.39
CA ARG A 807 18.21 -7.68 -30.21
C ARG A 807 17.55 -7.41 -28.84
N TYR A 808 16.42 -6.71 -28.81
CA TYR A 808 15.66 -6.37 -27.58
C TYR A 808 14.67 -7.46 -27.17
N PHE A 809 14.47 -8.49 -28.00
CA PHE A 809 13.62 -9.63 -27.70
C PHE A 809 14.41 -10.80 -27.09
N LEU A 810 13.86 -11.38 -26.03
CA LEU A 810 14.22 -12.69 -25.51
C LEU A 810 13.69 -13.75 -26.49
N GLN A 811 14.52 -14.72 -26.88
CA GLN A 811 14.16 -15.64 -27.97
C GLN A 811 13.22 -16.77 -27.51
N ASP A 812 13.45 -17.32 -26.31
CA ASP A 812 12.72 -18.50 -25.82
C ASP A 812 11.54 -18.22 -24.88
N SER A 813 11.42 -16.99 -24.38
CA SER A 813 10.29 -16.56 -23.56
C SER A 813 9.22 -15.80 -24.35
N LEU A 814 8.11 -15.50 -23.69
CA LEU A 814 7.11 -14.56 -24.18
C LEU A 814 7.59 -13.14 -23.90
N ASN A 815 7.61 -12.28 -24.92
CA ASN A 815 8.00 -10.88 -24.80
C ASN A 815 6.76 -10.01 -24.60
N THR A 816 6.92 -8.93 -23.84
CA THR A 816 5.90 -7.91 -23.66
C THR A 816 6.25 -6.71 -24.52
N LEU A 817 5.57 -6.55 -25.66
CA LEU A 817 5.49 -5.25 -26.33
C LEU A 817 4.63 -4.34 -25.47
N SER A 818 4.98 -3.06 -25.37
CA SER A 818 4.13 -2.06 -24.69
C SER A 818 4.15 -0.74 -25.44
N VAL A 819 2.98 -0.13 -25.63
CA VAL A 819 2.86 1.23 -26.16
C VAL A 819 2.33 2.15 -25.06
N ARG A 820 2.89 3.36 -24.96
CA ARG A 820 2.29 4.48 -24.21
C ARG A 820 2.07 5.67 -25.15
N VAL A 821 0.93 6.32 -25.00
CA VAL A 821 0.55 7.51 -25.76
C VAL A 821 0.43 8.70 -24.81
N TYR A 822 0.83 9.88 -25.26
CA TYR A 822 0.83 11.11 -24.47
C TYR A 822 -0.21 12.11 -25.00
N ASN A 823 -0.64 13.05 -24.16
CA ASN A 823 -1.36 14.23 -24.64
C ASN A 823 -0.43 15.17 -25.43
N GLU A 824 -0.99 16.12 -26.18
CA GLU A 824 -0.24 17.05 -27.04
C GLU A 824 0.80 17.86 -26.25
N ALA A 825 0.46 18.24 -25.01
CA ALA A 825 1.35 18.91 -24.07
C ALA A 825 2.45 18.00 -23.47
N GLY A 826 2.40 16.69 -23.73
CA GLY A 826 3.48 15.73 -23.45
C GLY A 826 3.71 15.36 -21.97
N TRP A 827 2.80 15.72 -21.07
CA TRP A 827 2.94 15.47 -19.62
C TRP A 827 2.02 14.36 -19.10
N LEU A 828 0.78 14.27 -19.60
CA LEU A 828 -0.12 13.16 -19.27
C LEU A 828 0.16 11.98 -20.21
N LYS A 829 0.31 10.77 -19.65
CA LYS A 829 0.69 9.54 -20.36
C LYS A 829 -0.32 8.43 -20.07
N SER A 830 -0.59 7.59 -21.07
CA SER A 830 -1.44 6.41 -20.86
C SER A 830 -0.75 5.37 -19.96
N PRO A 831 -1.54 4.46 -19.36
CA PRO A 831 -1.07 3.14 -18.98
C PRO A 831 -0.29 2.46 -20.12
N ALA A 832 0.53 1.48 -19.76
CA ALA A 832 1.23 0.66 -20.76
C ALA A 832 0.23 -0.32 -21.41
N TYR A 833 -0.18 -0.05 -22.65
CA TYR A 833 -0.97 -1.00 -23.44
C TYR A 833 -0.06 -2.13 -23.90
N THR A 834 -0.20 -3.31 -23.29
CA THR A 834 0.69 -4.45 -23.46
C THR A 834 0.17 -5.45 -24.49
N LEU A 835 1.06 -5.98 -25.33
CA LEU A 835 0.80 -7.12 -26.20
C LEU A 835 1.87 -8.20 -25.99
N ALA A 836 1.41 -9.44 -25.87
CA ALA A 836 2.27 -10.60 -25.85
C ALA A 836 2.81 -10.92 -27.26
N TYR A 837 4.12 -11.08 -27.40
CA TYR A 837 4.80 -11.34 -28.67
C TYR A 837 5.87 -12.42 -28.51
N ARG A 838 5.96 -13.33 -29.48
CA ARG A 838 7.10 -14.23 -29.63
C ARG A 838 7.60 -14.15 -31.07
N PRO A 839 8.74 -13.51 -31.34
CA PRO A 839 9.24 -13.35 -32.70
C PRO A 839 9.56 -14.70 -33.34
N ARG A 840 9.46 -14.74 -34.68
CA ARG A 840 9.91 -15.85 -35.51
C ARG A 840 10.70 -15.29 -36.71
N PHE A 841 11.78 -14.57 -36.41
CA PHE A 841 12.62 -13.97 -37.44
C PHE A 841 13.21 -15.07 -38.34
N PRO A 842 13.04 -15.00 -39.68
CA PRO A 842 13.61 -15.98 -40.58
C PRO A 842 15.14 -15.87 -40.60
N ARG A 843 15.84 -17.01 -40.77
CA ARG A 843 17.29 -17.02 -40.99
C ARG A 843 17.67 -16.08 -42.13
N ALA A 844 18.72 -15.29 -41.94
CA ALA A 844 19.32 -14.50 -43.01
C ALA A 844 19.73 -15.43 -44.17
N LYS A 845 19.26 -15.13 -45.38
CA LYS A 845 19.61 -15.91 -46.58
C LYS A 845 20.99 -15.51 -47.09
N GLY A 846 21.98 -16.36 -46.83
CA GLY A 846 23.30 -16.32 -47.46
C GLY A 846 23.57 -17.62 -48.20
N GLU A 847 23.59 -17.54 -49.53
CA GLU A 847 24.04 -18.55 -50.52
C GLU A 847 23.31 -19.92 -50.61
N PRO A 848 23.22 -20.52 -51.82
CA PRO A 848 22.47 -21.76 -52.03
C PRO A 848 23.36 -23.03 -52.06
N GLY A 849 23.34 -23.78 -50.96
CA GLY A 849 23.59 -25.22 -50.96
C GLY A 849 25.02 -25.70 -50.70
N ASP A 850 25.30 -26.03 -49.44
CA ASP A 850 25.93 -27.31 -49.11
C ASP A 850 25.40 -27.83 -47.75
N SER A 851 25.57 -29.13 -47.52
CA SER A 851 25.13 -29.90 -46.36
C SER A 851 26.08 -29.78 -45.14
N GLY A 852 26.35 -28.55 -44.71
CA GLY A 852 26.98 -28.26 -43.42
C GLY A 852 26.01 -28.41 -42.23
N PRO A 853 26.50 -28.49 -40.99
CA PRO A 853 25.65 -28.62 -39.81
C PRO A 853 24.73 -27.40 -39.68
N ALA A 854 23.42 -27.65 -39.57
CA ALA A 854 22.45 -26.58 -39.43
C ALA A 854 22.67 -25.84 -38.10
N PHE A 855 22.79 -24.51 -38.14
CA PHE A 855 22.75 -23.66 -36.94
C PHE A 855 21.39 -23.79 -36.24
N SER A 856 21.28 -24.78 -35.35
CA SER A 856 20.32 -24.75 -34.25
C SER A 856 20.65 -23.55 -33.39
N PHE A 857 19.77 -22.56 -33.38
CA PHE A 857 19.75 -21.60 -32.28
C PHE A 857 19.23 -22.35 -31.05
N GLN A 858 20.15 -23.04 -30.36
CA GLN A 858 20.00 -23.29 -28.92
C GLN A 858 19.84 -21.93 -28.23
N ALA A 859 19.16 -21.92 -27.09
CA ALA A 859 19.15 -20.79 -26.18
C ALA A 859 20.61 -20.37 -25.94
N SER A 860 20.96 -19.14 -26.32
CA SER A 860 22.30 -18.64 -26.14
C SER A 860 22.47 -18.20 -24.69
N ASP A 861 23.35 -18.89 -23.96
CA ASP A 861 23.69 -18.55 -22.58
C ASP A 861 24.04 -17.06 -22.45
N PRO A 862 23.68 -16.36 -21.37
CA PRO A 862 23.89 -14.90 -21.27
C PRO A 862 25.38 -14.51 -21.30
N ALA A 863 25.67 -13.29 -21.79
CA ALA A 863 26.96 -12.63 -21.64
C ALA A 863 26.97 -11.65 -20.46
N LEU A 864 28.17 -11.33 -19.96
CA LEU A 864 28.40 -10.26 -19.00
C LEU A 864 29.24 -9.14 -19.64
N TYR A 865 28.64 -7.97 -19.79
CA TYR A 865 29.29 -6.74 -20.24
C TYR A 865 29.60 -5.86 -19.02
N ALA A 866 30.87 -5.52 -18.79
CA ALA A 866 31.28 -4.71 -17.64
C ALA A 866 32.10 -3.48 -18.06
N ILE A 867 31.77 -2.31 -17.52
CA ILE A 867 32.53 -1.06 -17.68
C ILE A 867 32.99 -0.61 -16.28
N CYS A 868 34.29 -0.57 -16.04
CA CYS A 868 34.88 -0.19 -14.75
C CYS A 868 35.73 1.08 -14.94
N ILE A 869 35.40 2.16 -14.24
CA ILE A 869 35.98 3.49 -14.44
C ILE A 869 36.57 3.98 -13.11
N GLY A 870 37.85 4.36 -13.12
CA GLY A 870 38.60 4.80 -11.94
C GLY A 870 39.43 6.04 -12.24
N THR A 871 38.93 7.22 -11.87
CA THR A 871 39.65 8.49 -12.09
C THR A 871 40.36 8.89 -10.81
N ALA A 872 41.69 8.76 -10.77
CA ALA A 872 42.50 9.19 -9.63
C ALA A 872 43.30 10.47 -9.90
N ASN A 873 43.99 10.56 -11.03
CA ASN A 873 44.76 11.76 -11.43
C ASN A 873 43.92 12.67 -12.33
N TYR A 874 43.96 13.98 -12.10
CA TYR A 874 43.18 14.98 -12.85
C TYR A 874 44.07 15.99 -13.60
N ALA A 875 43.48 16.79 -14.49
CA ALA A 875 44.22 17.80 -15.26
C ALA A 875 44.66 19.03 -14.42
N GLY A 876 44.30 19.08 -13.13
CA GLY A 876 44.68 20.12 -12.18
C GLY A 876 44.98 19.57 -10.79
N THR A 877 46.07 20.05 -10.17
CA THR A 877 46.72 19.45 -8.99
C THR A 877 45.99 19.66 -7.65
N GLN A 878 44.68 19.90 -7.67
CA GLN A 878 43.85 20.10 -6.48
C GLN A 878 42.97 18.87 -6.17
N LEU A 879 42.79 17.97 -7.15
CA LEU A 879 41.79 16.91 -7.11
C LEU A 879 42.38 15.49 -7.04
N ASP A 880 43.71 15.34 -6.95
CA ASP A 880 44.36 14.04 -7.13
C ASP A 880 44.06 13.06 -5.98
N LEU A 881 43.33 12.00 -6.33
CA LEU A 881 42.79 10.95 -5.46
C LEU A 881 43.76 9.75 -5.35
N LYS A 882 43.58 8.88 -4.35
CA LYS A 882 44.63 7.90 -3.97
C LYS A 882 44.40 6.45 -4.42
N PHE A 883 43.15 6.06 -4.61
CA PHE A 883 42.74 4.67 -4.84
C PHE A 883 41.81 4.40 -6.03
N PRO A 884 40.99 5.33 -6.57
CA PRO A 884 40.02 5.04 -7.64
C PRO A 884 40.56 4.26 -8.84
N GLY A 885 41.78 4.59 -9.31
CA GLY A 885 42.42 3.90 -10.44
C GLY A 885 42.76 2.43 -10.16
N LYS A 886 43.02 2.08 -8.90
CA LYS A 886 43.22 0.70 -8.41
C LYS A 886 41.92 -0.01 -8.11
N ASP A 887 40.97 0.72 -7.53
CA ASP A 887 39.68 0.19 -7.13
C ASP A 887 38.88 -0.26 -8.37
N ALA A 888 38.93 0.49 -9.46
CA ALA A 888 38.41 0.06 -10.76
C ALA A 888 39.16 -1.14 -11.37
N LEU A 889 40.48 -1.23 -11.20
CA LEU A 889 41.29 -2.37 -11.66
C LEU A 889 40.95 -3.66 -10.88
N ALA A 890 40.88 -3.58 -9.55
CA ALA A 890 40.53 -4.70 -8.69
C ALA A 890 39.10 -5.19 -8.97
N MET A 891 38.15 -4.26 -9.14
CA MET A 891 36.77 -4.58 -9.53
C MET A 891 36.71 -5.25 -10.90
N ALA A 892 37.42 -4.72 -11.90
CA ALA A 892 37.48 -5.32 -13.24
C ALA A 892 38.04 -6.75 -13.22
N GLN A 893 39.09 -7.01 -12.44
CA GLN A 893 39.69 -8.34 -12.28
C GLN A 893 38.77 -9.30 -11.53
N ALA A 894 38.12 -8.86 -10.45
CA ALA A 894 37.17 -9.66 -9.69
C ALA A 894 35.96 -10.08 -10.54
N ILE A 895 35.40 -9.14 -11.31
CA ILE A 895 34.30 -9.40 -12.25
C ILE A 895 34.75 -10.32 -13.38
N GLU A 896 35.94 -10.14 -13.95
CA GLU A 896 36.40 -11.02 -15.02
C GLU A 896 36.61 -12.47 -14.54
N GLN A 897 37.26 -12.67 -13.39
CA GLN A 897 37.52 -14.01 -12.85
C GLN A 897 36.24 -14.73 -12.43
N ALA A 898 35.39 -14.09 -11.62
CA ALA A 898 34.15 -14.71 -11.16
C ALA A 898 33.12 -14.86 -12.30
N GLY A 899 33.06 -13.88 -13.21
CA GLY A 899 32.19 -13.93 -14.39
C GLY A 899 32.55 -15.07 -15.33
N ARG A 900 33.85 -15.34 -15.56
CA ARG A 900 34.30 -16.42 -16.46
C ARG A 900 33.91 -17.82 -15.98
N GLN A 901 33.68 -18.00 -14.68
CA GLN A 901 33.16 -19.26 -14.13
C GLN A 901 31.65 -19.46 -14.37
N LEU A 902 30.90 -18.40 -14.73
CA LEU A 902 29.44 -18.43 -14.94
C LEU A 902 29.03 -18.21 -16.40
N PHE A 903 29.81 -17.44 -17.17
CA PHE A 903 29.53 -17.07 -18.57
C PHE A 903 30.62 -17.50 -19.56
N GLU A 904 31.57 -18.35 -19.11
CA GLU A 904 32.70 -18.83 -19.91
C GLU A 904 33.50 -17.67 -20.56
N ASP A 905 33.76 -17.72 -21.87
CA ASP A 905 34.42 -16.64 -22.62
C ASP A 905 33.50 -15.46 -22.97
N ARG A 906 32.21 -15.48 -22.61
CA ARG A 906 31.26 -14.38 -22.86
C ARG A 906 31.31 -13.28 -21.80
N VAL A 907 32.52 -12.95 -21.36
CA VAL A 907 32.79 -11.88 -20.39
C VAL A 907 33.56 -10.77 -21.08
N HIS A 908 33.00 -9.57 -21.04
CA HIS A 908 33.45 -8.43 -21.83
C HIS A 908 33.68 -7.23 -20.90
N VAL A 909 34.85 -7.18 -20.28
CA VAL A 909 35.24 -6.08 -19.39
C VAL A 909 35.91 -4.95 -20.18
N ARG A 910 35.66 -3.70 -19.77
CA ARG A 910 36.32 -2.48 -20.23
C ARG A 910 36.78 -1.69 -19.01
N LEU A 911 38.08 -1.67 -18.77
CA LEU A 911 38.71 -0.89 -17.72
C LEU A 911 39.15 0.48 -18.27
N PHE A 912 38.73 1.53 -17.57
CA PHE A 912 39.28 2.88 -17.72
C PHE A 912 39.89 3.31 -16.38
N THR A 913 41.18 3.64 -16.36
CA THR A 913 41.93 4.01 -15.16
C THR A 913 42.99 5.06 -15.47
N THR A 914 43.28 5.93 -14.50
CA THR A 914 44.41 6.88 -14.59
C THR A 914 45.76 6.24 -14.22
N ASP A 915 45.76 5.00 -13.72
CA ASP A 915 46.95 4.31 -13.21
C ASP A 915 47.66 3.47 -14.30
N THR A 916 47.46 3.83 -15.57
CA THR A 916 48.01 3.15 -16.75
C THR A 916 48.66 4.13 -17.73
N ALA A 917 49.67 3.65 -18.47
CA ALA A 917 50.33 4.39 -19.53
C ALA A 917 49.57 4.35 -20.88
N ASP A 918 48.55 3.48 -21.03
CA ASP A 918 47.76 3.40 -22.26
C ASP A 918 46.64 4.45 -22.28
N VAL A 919 46.79 5.47 -23.11
CA VAL A 919 45.83 6.58 -23.28
C VAL A 919 44.44 6.09 -23.75
N ARG A 920 44.34 4.89 -24.34
CA ARG A 920 43.05 4.28 -24.74
C ARG A 920 42.27 3.75 -23.52
N MET A 921 42.95 3.54 -22.40
CA MET A 921 42.37 3.17 -21.11
C MET A 921 42.23 4.37 -20.17
N HIS A 922 42.54 5.60 -20.59
CA HIS A 922 42.31 6.78 -19.74
C HIS A 922 40.81 7.11 -19.64
N PRO A 923 40.27 7.44 -18.44
CA PRO A 923 38.86 7.77 -18.24
C PRO A 923 38.56 9.19 -18.75
N THR A 924 38.53 9.33 -20.09
CA THR A 924 38.05 10.51 -20.82
C THR A 924 36.59 10.32 -21.23
N LYS A 925 35.85 11.41 -21.47
CA LYS A 925 34.43 11.34 -21.89
C LYS A 925 34.29 10.58 -23.21
N THR A 926 35.22 10.78 -24.14
CA THR A 926 35.26 10.09 -25.44
C THR A 926 35.50 8.58 -25.30
N ASN A 927 36.50 8.16 -24.53
CA ASN A 927 36.84 6.74 -24.35
C ASN A 927 35.69 5.97 -23.70
N ILE A 928 35.10 6.54 -22.64
CA ILE A 928 33.99 5.93 -21.89
C ILE A 928 32.75 5.82 -22.79
N LYS A 929 32.35 6.89 -23.48
CA LYS A 929 31.21 6.87 -24.39
C LYS A 929 31.35 5.80 -25.49
N ALA A 930 32.55 5.68 -26.08
CA ALA A 930 32.82 4.67 -27.11
C ALA A 930 32.66 3.21 -26.62
N ALA A 931 32.87 2.94 -25.32
CA ALA A 931 32.58 1.62 -24.74
C ALA A 931 31.07 1.34 -24.64
N PHE A 932 30.28 2.33 -24.20
CA PHE A 932 28.82 2.19 -24.19
C PHE A 932 28.24 1.99 -25.60
N GLU A 933 28.70 2.78 -26.58
CA GLU A 933 28.30 2.64 -27.99
C GLU A 933 28.72 1.26 -28.55
N GLY A 934 29.94 0.78 -28.25
CA GLY A 934 30.39 -0.55 -28.64
C GLY A 934 29.57 -1.70 -28.02
N PHE A 935 29.11 -1.56 -26.78
CA PHE A 935 28.26 -2.55 -26.11
C PHE A 935 26.80 -2.52 -26.60
N LYS A 936 26.28 -1.34 -26.97
CA LYS A 936 24.95 -1.17 -27.58
C LYS A 936 24.78 -2.00 -28.86
N ASP A 937 25.83 -2.05 -29.67
CA ASP A 937 25.84 -2.80 -30.93
C ASP A 937 26.03 -4.31 -30.75
N GLN A 938 26.49 -4.78 -29.59
CA GLN A 938 26.83 -6.20 -29.33
C GLN A 938 25.83 -6.93 -28.44
N ALA A 939 25.33 -6.28 -27.38
CA ALA A 939 24.52 -6.90 -26.34
C ALA A 939 23.08 -7.23 -26.81
N ARG A 940 22.45 -8.15 -26.09
CA ARG A 940 21.09 -8.66 -26.27
C ARG A 940 20.26 -8.51 -25.01
N ALA A 941 18.96 -8.69 -25.14
CA ALA A 941 18.00 -8.69 -24.03
C ALA A 941 18.34 -9.62 -22.86
N GLU A 942 18.94 -10.79 -23.15
CA GLU A 942 19.29 -11.84 -22.19
C GLU A 942 20.57 -11.56 -21.38
N ASP A 943 21.43 -10.67 -21.89
CA ASP A 943 22.74 -10.37 -21.31
C ASP A 943 22.65 -9.44 -20.08
N ILE A 944 23.76 -9.36 -19.33
CA ILE A 944 23.93 -8.48 -18.15
C ILE A 944 24.86 -7.31 -18.50
N LEU A 945 24.50 -6.10 -18.07
CA LEU A 945 25.36 -4.91 -18.06
C LEU A 945 25.73 -4.53 -16.62
N LEU A 946 27.01 -4.33 -16.35
CA LEU A 946 27.53 -3.81 -15.08
C LEU A 946 28.37 -2.55 -15.33
N VAL A 947 28.04 -1.46 -14.65
CA VAL A 947 28.80 -0.20 -14.67
C VAL A 947 29.31 0.09 -13.26
N TYR A 948 30.63 0.19 -13.12
CA TYR A 948 31.29 0.58 -11.88
C TYR A 948 32.05 1.89 -12.11
N LEU A 949 31.84 2.88 -11.24
CA LEU A 949 32.56 4.15 -11.24
C LEU A 949 33.14 4.43 -9.86
N SER A 950 34.42 4.79 -9.81
CA SER A 950 35.11 5.31 -8.63
C SER A 950 35.88 6.58 -8.97
N GLY A 951 35.91 7.54 -8.07
CA GLY A 951 36.53 8.86 -8.26
C GLY A 951 35.63 10.00 -7.80
N HIS A 952 35.93 11.23 -8.23
CA HIS A 952 35.21 12.39 -7.73
C HIS A 952 33.84 12.62 -8.41
N GLY A 953 32.88 13.12 -7.62
CA GLY A 953 31.50 13.36 -8.04
C GLY A 953 30.92 14.61 -7.38
N VAL A 954 30.34 15.50 -8.18
CA VAL A 954 29.88 16.83 -7.77
C VAL A 954 28.39 16.98 -8.08
N ASN A 955 27.61 17.48 -7.12
CA ASN A 955 26.23 17.91 -7.35
C ASN A 955 26.23 19.35 -7.87
N TYR A 956 25.58 19.62 -9.01
CA TYR A 956 25.48 20.96 -9.58
C TYR A 956 24.09 21.26 -10.15
N GLY A 957 23.61 22.48 -9.86
CA GLY A 957 22.28 22.99 -10.20
C GLY A 957 21.58 23.59 -8.97
N ASP A 958 20.50 24.34 -9.19
CA ASP A 958 19.61 24.81 -8.11
C ASP A 958 18.98 23.62 -7.36
N ALA A 959 18.36 23.84 -6.19
CA ALA A 959 17.73 22.77 -5.41
C ALA A 959 16.74 21.90 -6.22
N ASP A 960 16.05 22.52 -7.18
CA ASP A 960 15.12 21.84 -8.10
C ASP A 960 15.82 21.15 -9.30
N ARG A 961 17.04 21.58 -9.66
CA ARG A 961 17.75 21.19 -10.90
C ARG A 961 19.05 20.41 -10.68
N ALA A 962 19.43 20.17 -9.42
CA ALA A 962 20.68 19.53 -9.05
C ALA A 962 20.83 18.14 -9.69
N GLN A 963 21.85 17.99 -10.53
CA GLN A 963 22.31 16.70 -11.06
C GLN A 963 23.66 16.34 -10.46
N PHE A 964 23.90 15.04 -10.30
CA PHE A 964 25.22 14.50 -10.03
C PHE A 964 26.02 14.43 -11.34
N TYR A 965 27.28 14.85 -11.27
CA TYR A 965 28.25 14.80 -12.37
C TYR A 965 29.49 14.04 -11.90
N TYR A 966 29.80 12.92 -12.56
CA TYR A 966 31.07 12.21 -12.36
C TYR A 966 32.18 12.93 -13.15
N LEU A 967 33.32 13.17 -12.50
CA LEU A 967 34.42 13.95 -13.08
C LEU A 967 35.39 13.06 -13.89
N THR A 968 35.60 13.36 -15.17
CA THR A 968 36.60 12.68 -16.01
C THR A 968 38.00 13.25 -15.76
N GLN A 969 39.05 12.52 -16.16
CA GLN A 969 40.46 12.96 -16.04
C GLN A 969 40.73 14.34 -16.68
N GLU A 970 39.90 14.76 -17.62
CA GLU A 970 40.07 15.97 -18.44
C GLU A 970 39.73 17.27 -17.68
N ILE A 971 39.06 17.19 -16.52
CA ILE A 971 38.70 18.36 -15.72
C ILE A 971 39.88 18.86 -14.87
N ALA A 972 39.95 20.18 -14.66
CA ALA A 972 41.03 20.84 -13.93
C ALA A 972 40.59 21.48 -12.58
N SER A 973 39.28 21.56 -12.31
CA SER A 973 38.69 22.03 -11.05
C SER A 973 37.24 21.58 -10.91
N GLU A 974 36.71 21.54 -9.69
CA GLU A 974 35.31 21.20 -9.39
C GLU A 974 34.27 22.26 -9.85
N ASN A 975 34.70 23.41 -10.39
CA ASN A 975 33.78 24.49 -10.72
C ASN A 975 33.00 24.21 -12.02
N LEU A 976 31.83 23.59 -11.86
CA LEU A 976 30.91 23.24 -12.95
C LEU A 976 30.03 24.40 -13.45
N SER A 977 30.37 25.68 -13.17
CA SER A 977 29.58 26.83 -13.62
C SER A 977 29.48 26.93 -15.15
N ASP A 978 30.56 26.58 -15.86
CA ASP A 978 30.64 26.60 -17.33
C ASP A 978 29.95 25.37 -17.95
N GLU A 979 29.02 25.62 -18.87
CA GLU A 979 28.27 24.59 -19.61
C GLU A 979 29.17 23.75 -20.51
N GLY A 980 30.16 24.37 -21.17
CA GLY A 980 31.11 23.65 -22.02
C GLY A 980 31.99 22.69 -21.22
N ILE A 981 32.27 22.99 -19.95
CA ILE A 981 33.00 22.08 -19.05
C ILE A 981 32.13 20.89 -18.65
N ARG A 982 30.86 21.12 -18.27
CA ARG A 982 29.89 20.04 -17.97
C ARG A 982 29.75 19.10 -19.16
N ASP A 983 29.45 19.65 -20.33
CA ASP A 983 29.12 18.91 -21.54
C ASP A 983 30.31 18.14 -22.11
N THR A 984 31.56 18.59 -21.92
CA THR A 984 32.75 17.93 -22.49
C THR A 984 33.60 17.14 -21.50
N ARG A 985 33.61 17.46 -20.19
CA ARG A 985 34.58 16.90 -19.21
C ARG A 985 33.94 16.24 -17.99
N THR A 986 32.63 16.04 -17.99
CA THR A 986 31.92 15.30 -16.93
C THR A 986 30.90 14.35 -17.52
N LEU A 987 30.48 13.35 -16.75
CA LEU A 987 29.37 12.46 -17.10
C LEU A 987 28.18 12.80 -16.20
N SER A 988 27.15 13.42 -16.77
CA SER A 988 25.92 13.72 -16.02
C SER A 988 25.11 12.45 -15.75
N THR A 989 24.29 12.45 -14.68
CA THR A 989 23.30 11.39 -14.44
C THR A 989 22.44 11.14 -15.68
N ALA A 990 22.00 12.19 -16.39
CA ALA A 990 21.15 12.07 -17.59
C ALA A 990 21.84 11.39 -18.78
N GLU A 991 23.15 11.59 -18.98
CA GLU A 991 23.91 10.91 -20.04
C GLU A 991 24.18 9.44 -19.71
N LEU A 992 24.63 9.15 -18.48
CA LEU A 992 24.83 7.77 -18.01
C LEU A 992 23.53 6.97 -18.11
N THR A 993 22.41 7.59 -17.70
CA THR A 993 21.04 7.08 -17.90
C THR A 993 20.79 6.69 -19.35
N GLN A 994 21.05 7.60 -20.29
CA GLN A 994 20.75 7.37 -21.71
C GLN A 994 21.61 6.24 -22.28
N TRP A 995 22.92 6.23 -21.99
CA TRP A 995 23.84 5.22 -22.52
C TRP A 995 23.57 3.82 -21.95
N ILE A 996 23.14 3.73 -20.68
CA ILE A 996 22.69 2.47 -20.04
C ILE A 996 21.35 2.00 -20.65
N ASN A 997 20.40 2.90 -20.89
CA ASN A 997 19.11 2.56 -21.49
C ASN A 997 19.24 2.07 -22.94
N ASP A 998 20.17 2.63 -23.72
CA ASP A 998 20.39 2.25 -25.11
C ASP A 998 20.86 0.80 -25.28
N ILE A 999 21.69 0.27 -24.36
CA ILE A 999 22.28 -1.08 -24.43
C ILE A 999 21.20 -2.14 -24.16
N PRO A 1000 20.89 -3.09 -25.08
CA PRO A 1000 19.71 -3.98 -25.01
C PRO A 1000 19.50 -4.83 -23.77
N ALA A 1001 20.54 -5.09 -22.96
CA ALA A 1001 20.47 -5.86 -21.72
C ALA A 1001 19.33 -5.42 -20.79
N GLN A 1002 18.56 -6.39 -20.27
CA GLN A 1002 17.48 -6.17 -19.30
C GLN A 1002 17.97 -6.25 -17.84
N LYS A 1003 19.10 -6.91 -17.60
CA LYS A 1003 19.75 -7.00 -16.28
C LYS A 1003 20.84 -5.94 -16.22
N GLN A 1004 20.68 -4.93 -15.36
CA GLN A 1004 21.58 -3.78 -15.32
C GLN A 1004 22.05 -3.53 -13.88
N VAL A 1005 23.34 -3.24 -13.68
CA VAL A 1005 23.95 -3.02 -12.35
C VAL A 1005 24.80 -1.76 -12.41
N MET A 1006 24.66 -0.87 -11.43
CA MET A 1006 25.41 0.39 -11.34
C MET A 1006 25.99 0.58 -9.93
N ILE A 1007 27.30 0.75 -9.82
CA ILE A 1007 28.03 0.90 -8.56
C ILE A 1007 28.82 2.22 -8.59
N LEU A 1008 28.65 3.04 -7.56
CA LEU A 1008 29.20 4.40 -7.45
C LEU A 1008 30.02 4.57 -6.16
N ASP A 1009 31.33 4.32 -6.21
CA ASP A 1009 32.26 4.67 -5.12
C ASP A 1009 32.79 6.10 -5.30
N ALA A 1010 31.89 7.06 -5.12
CA ALA A 1010 32.13 8.49 -5.31
C ALA A 1010 31.43 9.33 -4.22
N CYS A 1011 32.02 10.47 -3.86
CA CYS A 1011 31.37 11.47 -3.00
C CYS A 1011 30.04 11.95 -3.60
N ASN A 1012 29.08 12.33 -2.76
CA ASN A 1012 27.75 12.85 -3.14
C ASN A 1012 26.87 11.90 -3.99
N SER A 1013 27.33 10.67 -4.27
CA SER A 1013 26.69 9.71 -5.18
C SER A 1013 25.27 9.30 -4.78
N GLY A 1014 24.92 9.39 -3.49
CA GLY A 1014 23.57 9.14 -3.00
C GLY A 1014 22.49 10.04 -3.62
N LYS A 1015 22.87 11.22 -4.16
CA LYS A 1015 21.94 12.07 -4.93
C LYS A 1015 21.45 11.36 -6.19
N VAL A 1016 22.25 10.48 -6.81
CA VAL A 1016 21.79 9.62 -7.92
C VAL A 1016 20.65 8.72 -7.47
N VAL A 1017 20.77 8.06 -6.31
CA VAL A 1017 19.72 7.16 -5.79
C VAL A 1017 18.48 7.95 -5.38
N GLU A 1018 18.62 9.11 -4.74
CA GLU A 1018 17.50 10.00 -4.41
C GLU A 1018 16.75 10.46 -5.67
N VAL A 1019 17.48 10.85 -6.73
CA VAL A 1019 16.93 11.26 -8.04
C VAL A 1019 16.19 10.10 -8.73
N LEU A 1020 16.70 8.87 -8.63
CA LEU A 1020 16.08 7.66 -9.18
C LEU A 1020 14.81 7.23 -8.42
N ASP A 1021 14.83 7.31 -7.10
CA ASP A 1021 13.77 6.83 -6.21
C ASP A 1021 12.63 7.86 -6.05
N THR A 1022 12.98 9.12 -5.78
CA THR A 1022 12.00 10.13 -5.34
C THR A 1022 11.40 10.98 -6.46
N GLY A 1023 12.03 11.05 -7.64
CA GLY A 1023 11.48 11.73 -8.83
C GLY A 1023 11.18 13.21 -8.60
N THR A 1024 12.12 13.97 -8.03
CA THR A 1024 11.80 15.06 -7.10
C THR A 1024 11.27 16.38 -7.71
N LYS A 1025 9.93 16.48 -7.72
CA LYS A 1025 9.10 17.60 -7.22
C LYS A 1025 9.03 18.97 -7.93
N ASN A 1026 9.94 19.37 -8.84
CA ASN A 1026 9.91 20.77 -9.38
C ASN A 1026 10.48 20.94 -10.81
N LEU A 1027 10.40 19.92 -11.68
CA LEU A 1027 11.14 19.93 -12.96
C LEU A 1027 10.33 20.00 -14.26
N ASN A 1028 11.03 20.46 -15.31
CA ASN A 1028 10.56 20.42 -16.68
C ASN A 1028 10.21 18.98 -17.09
N SER A 1029 9.07 18.83 -17.77
CA SER A 1029 8.59 17.60 -18.39
C SER A 1029 9.67 16.74 -19.09
N SER A 1030 10.72 17.33 -19.68
CA SER A 1030 11.82 16.59 -20.30
C SER A 1030 12.70 15.82 -19.31
N GLN A 1031 12.93 16.37 -18.12
CA GLN A 1031 13.75 15.76 -17.07
C GLN A 1031 12.93 14.75 -16.25
N ILE A 1032 11.65 15.05 -15.97
CA ILE A 1032 10.70 14.06 -15.43
C ILE A 1032 10.66 12.83 -16.34
N ARG A 1033 10.57 13.02 -17.67
CA ARG A 1033 10.64 11.93 -18.66
C ARG A 1033 11.98 11.15 -18.67
N ALA A 1034 13.05 11.60 -18.02
CA ALA A 1034 14.30 10.82 -17.89
C ALA A 1034 14.29 9.93 -16.63
N LEU A 1035 13.88 10.48 -15.48
CA LEU A 1035 13.80 9.76 -14.20
C LEU A 1035 12.68 8.69 -14.22
N ASP A 1036 11.50 9.06 -14.73
CA ASP A 1036 10.33 8.18 -14.90
C ASP A 1036 10.58 7.03 -15.90
N ARG A 1037 11.58 7.17 -16.79
CA ARG A 1037 12.06 6.09 -17.66
C ARG A 1037 12.95 5.07 -16.96
N MET A 1038 13.52 5.40 -15.79
CA MET A 1038 14.38 4.48 -15.04
C MET A 1038 13.65 3.71 -13.95
N LYS A 1039 12.93 4.43 -13.08
CA LYS A 1039 12.33 3.91 -11.82
C LYS A 1039 11.48 2.66 -12.04
N ASP A 1040 10.64 2.65 -13.07
CA ASP A 1040 9.64 1.61 -13.32
C ASP A 1040 10.04 0.58 -14.39
N ARG A 1041 11.17 0.76 -15.10
CA ARG A 1041 11.37 0.18 -16.45
C ARG A 1041 12.72 -0.50 -16.75
N THR A 1042 13.71 -0.43 -15.86
CA THR A 1042 15.11 -0.81 -16.21
C THR A 1042 15.63 -2.14 -15.69
N GLY A 1043 15.01 -2.74 -14.66
CA GLY A 1043 15.59 -3.92 -13.99
C GLY A 1043 16.94 -3.62 -13.32
N MET A 1044 17.21 -2.35 -13.01
CA MET A 1044 18.53 -1.87 -12.61
C MET A 1044 18.75 -1.92 -11.09
N PHE A 1045 19.85 -2.53 -10.68
CA PHE A 1045 20.38 -2.49 -9.32
C PHE A 1045 21.34 -1.30 -9.21
N VAL A 1046 21.19 -0.44 -8.20
CA VAL A 1046 22.11 0.69 -7.96
C VAL A 1046 22.65 0.66 -6.53
N LEU A 1047 23.94 0.89 -6.36
CA LEU A 1047 24.60 1.04 -5.05
C LEU A 1047 25.51 2.28 -5.08
N ALA A 1048 25.23 3.24 -4.21
CA ALA A 1048 25.98 4.48 -4.06
C ALA A 1048 26.70 4.54 -2.71
N GLY A 1049 27.97 4.96 -2.72
CA GLY A 1049 28.87 4.85 -1.57
C GLY A 1049 28.56 5.78 -0.40
N SER A 1050 27.86 6.90 -0.62
CA SER A 1050 27.51 7.85 0.44
C SER A 1050 26.12 8.44 0.25
N ALA A 1051 25.51 8.93 1.34
CA ALA A 1051 24.29 9.74 1.26
C ALA A 1051 24.56 11.10 0.57
N ALA A 1052 23.49 11.78 0.11
CA ALA A 1052 23.55 12.89 -0.84
C ALA A 1052 24.54 14.03 -0.50
N ASP A 1053 24.75 14.33 0.79
CA ASP A 1053 25.63 15.39 1.29
C ASP A 1053 26.80 14.83 2.15
N LYS A 1054 27.31 13.64 1.81
CA LYS A 1054 28.41 12.99 2.56
C LYS A 1054 29.58 12.56 1.66
N VAL A 1055 30.77 12.62 2.25
CA VAL A 1055 32.07 12.22 1.68
C VAL A 1055 32.22 10.68 1.65
N SER A 1056 32.84 10.14 0.59
CA SER A 1056 33.36 8.75 0.57
C SER A 1056 34.82 8.74 1.04
N TYR A 1057 35.22 7.81 1.92
CA TYR A 1057 36.54 7.85 2.55
C TYR A 1057 37.65 7.16 1.73
N GLU A 1058 38.47 7.98 1.08
CA GLU A 1058 39.67 7.54 0.34
C GLU A 1058 40.98 7.52 1.18
N ALA A 1059 40.87 7.78 2.49
CA ALA A 1059 42.02 7.80 3.40
C ALA A 1059 41.91 6.66 4.43
N SER A 1060 41.83 5.42 3.93
CA SER A 1060 41.49 4.24 4.72
C SER A 1060 42.71 3.40 5.12
N GLN A 1061 42.61 2.69 6.25
CA GLN A 1061 43.55 1.62 6.64
C GLN A 1061 43.53 0.43 5.68
N TYR A 1062 42.45 0.27 4.92
CA TYR A 1062 42.23 -0.81 3.95
C TYR A 1062 42.95 -0.60 2.62
N GLY A 1063 43.47 0.62 2.34
CA GLY A 1063 44.22 0.90 1.11
C GLY A 1063 43.38 0.97 -0.17
N GLN A 1064 42.06 1.09 -0.01
CA GLN A 1064 41.01 1.14 -1.04
C GLN A 1064 39.85 2.02 -0.56
N GLY A 1065 38.95 2.43 -1.47
CA GLY A 1065 37.64 2.98 -1.11
C GLY A 1065 36.82 1.99 -0.27
N LEU A 1066 36.12 2.48 0.76
CA LEU A 1066 35.42 1.61 1.73
C LEU A 1066 34.31 0.76 1.09
N LEU A 1067 33.59 1.32 0.11
CA LEU A 1067 32.57 0.59 -0.63
C LEU A 1067 33.21 -0.52 -1.46
N THR A 1068 34.26 -0.20 -2.22
CA THR A 1068 34.97 -1.16 -3.06
C THR A 1068 35.58 -2.30 -2.24
N TYR A 1069 36.24 -2.01 -1.12
CA TYR A 1069 36.76 -3.03 -0.21
C TYR A 1069 35.64 -3.97 0.27
N SER A 1070 34.49 -3.43 0.71
CA SER A 1070 33.37 -4.23 1.23
C SER A 1070 32.73 -5.14 0.16
N ILE A 1071 32.68 -4.68 -1.09
CA ILE A 1071 32.17 -5.47 -2.23
C ILE A 1071 33.13 -6.61 -2.57
N LEU A 1072 34.44 -6.34 -2.62
CA LEU A 1072 35.45 -7.39 -2.84
C LEU A 1072 35.50 -8.38 -1.67
N GLU A 1073 35.32 -7.92 -0.43
CA GLU A 1073 35.29 -8.75 0.78
C GLU A 1073 34.11 -9.73 0.74
N ALA A 1074 32.91 -9.29 0.36
CA ALA A 1074 31.78 -10.17 0.07
C ALA A 1074 32.08 -11.20 -1.03
N MET A 1075 32.62 -10.74 -2.17
CA MET A 1075 32.98 -11.62 -3.30
C MET A 1075 34.06 -12.65 -2.95
N SER A 1076 34.97 -12.35 -2.00
CA SER A 1076 36.03 -13.27 -1.57
C SER A 1076 35.55 -14.51 -0.81
N GLY A 1077 34.25 -14.60 -0.50
CA GLY A 1077 33.63 -15.75 0.17
C GLY A 1077 32.73 -15.39 1.35
N GLN A 1078 32.82 -14.16 1.87
CA GLN A 1078 32.07 -13.73 3.06
C GLN A 1078 30.55 -13.67 2.83
N ARG A 1079 30.09 -13.47 1.59
CA ARG A 1079 28.66 -13.40 1.26
C ARG A 1079 28.38 -13.93 -0.15
N LEU A 1080 28.34 -15.25 -0.29
CA LEU A 1080 28.00 -15.94 -1.55
C LEU A 1080 26.72 -16.77 -1.39
N ARG A 1081 25.83 -16.68 -2.38
CA ARG A 1081 24.61 -17.50 -2.45
C ARG A 1081 24.99 -18.96 -2.72
N GLU A 1082 24.43 -19.88 -1.94
CA GLU A 1082 24.85 -21.30 -1.91
C GLU A 1082 26.36 -21.50 -1.64
N GLY A 1083 27.04 -20.51 -1.04
CA GLY A 1083 28.48 -20.55 -0.77
C GLY A 1083 29.38 -20.40 -2.01
N LYS A 1084 28.82 -20.08 -3.19
CA LYS A 1084 29.59 -19.99 -4.45
C LYS A 1084 29.14 -18.92 -5.45
N TYR A 1085 27.85 -18.57 -5.50
CA TYR A 1085 27.33 -17.60 -6.48
C TYR A 1085 27.46 -16.15 -5.97
N VAL A 1086 27.91 -15.24 -6.83
CA VAL A 1086 27.98 -13.80 -6.55
C VAL A 1086 26.62 -13.17 -6.88
N ASP A 1087 25.72 -13.19 -5.90
CA ASP A 1087 24.37 -12.62 -5.96
C ASP A 1087 24.39 -11.10 -5.65
N ILE A 1088 23.84 -10.27 -6.54
CA ILE A 1088 23.90 -8.80 -6.44
C ILE A 1088 23.16 -8.24 -5.22
N ALA A 1089 21.99 -8.77 -4.87
CA ALA A 1089 21.26 -8.32 -3.69
C ALA A 1089 22.05 -8.62 -2.40
N GLN A 1090 22.58 -9.83 -2.26
CA GLN A 1090 23.41 -10.19 -1.11
C GLN A 1090 24.71 -9.38 -1.04
N LEU A 1091 25.32 -9.10 -2.19
CA LEU A 1091 26.52 -8.25 -2.33
C LEU A 1091 26.25 -6.81 -1.88
N PHE A 1092 25.11 -6.24 -2.28
CA PHE A 1092 24.72 -4.87 -1.93
C PHE A 1092 24.26 -4.76 -0.48
N GLU A 1093 23.55 -5.75 0.06
CA GLU A 1093 23.21 -5.85 1.48
C GLU A 1093 24.46 -5.89 2.36
N TYR A 1094 25.44 -6.74 2.00
CA TYR A 1094 26.70 -6.81 2.74
C TYR A 1094 27.44 -5.47 2.70
N ALA A 1095 27.57 -4.83 1.54
CA ALA A 1095 28.21 -3.52 1.42
C ALA A 1095 27.48 -2.43 2.24
N ARG A 1096 26.14 -2.41 2.23
CA ARG A 1096 25.30 -1.51 3.04
C ARG A 1096 25.59 -1.65 4.54
N ASP A 1097 25.73 -2.88 5.04
CA ASP A 1097 25.89 -3.15 6.47
C ASP A 1097 27.36 -3.04 6.93
N ARG A 1098 28.31 -3.42 6.06
CA ARG A 1098 29.75 -3.42 6.32
C ARG A 1098 30.40 -2.04 6.24
N VAL A 1099 30.03 -1.20 5.27
CA VAL A 1099 30.64 0.13 5.11
C VAL A 1099 30.49 1.01 6.36
N PRO A 1100 29.31 1.10 7.02
CA PRO A 1100 29.17 1.85 8.27
C PRO A 1100 30.02 1.30 9.42
N GLU A 1101 30.22 -0.01 9.50
CA GLU A 1101 31.07 -0.65 10.51
C GLU A 1101 32.53 -0.22 10.34
N ILE A 1102 33.08 -0.40 9.13
CA ILE A 1102 34.49 -0.06 8.85
C ILE A 1102 34.71 1.46 8.81
N ALA A 1103 33.72 2.26 8.39
CA ALA A 1103 33.78 3.72 8.48
C ALA A 1103 33.86 4.19 9.94
N LYS A 1104 33.02 3.62 10.83
CA LYS A 1104 33.08 3.91 12.27
C LYS A 1104 34.45 3.58 12.86
N SER A 1105 35.06 2.47 12.45
CA SER A 1105 36.39 2.07 12.93
C SER A 1105 37.49 3.10 12.64
N ILE A 1106 37.36 3.87 11.55
CA ILE A 1106 38.29 4.95 11.19
C ILE A 1106 37.86 6.35 11.70
N GLY A 1107 36.80 6.44 12.49
CA GLY A 1107 36.21 7.70 12.97
C GLY A 1107 35.35 8.45 11.94
N GLY A 1108 34.96 7.79 10.85
CA GLY A 1108 34.14 8.34 9.78
C GLY A 1108 32.66 7.96 9.85
N LEU A 1109 31.82 8.61 9.03
CA LEU A 1109 30.39 8.31 8.91
C LEU A 1109 29.99 8.15 7.43
N GLN A 1110 30.19 6.96 6.89
CA GLN A 1110 29.77 6.59 5.54
C GLN A 1110 28.61 5.59 5.61
N THR A 1111 27.57 5.82 4.81
CA THR A 1111 26.33 5.04 4.79
C THR A 1111 25.90 4.89 3.33
N PRO A 1112 26.05 3.70 2.71
CA PRO A 1112 25.63 3.48 1.34
C PRO A 1112 24.11 3.60 1.16
N THR A 1113 23.69 3.99 -0.04
CA THR A 1113 22.27 4.02 -0.45
C THR A 1113 22.11 3.06 -1.63
N MET A 1114 21.01 2.29 -1.67
CA MET A 1114 20.81 1.26 -2.70
C MET A 1114 19.38 1.25 -3.25
N LEU A 1115 19.26 0.86 -4.52
CA LEU A 1115 18.02 0.64 -5.26
C LEU A 1115 18.04 -0.78 -5.83
N MET A 1116 16.95 -1.53 -5.67
CA MET A 1116 16.82 -2.89 -6.24
C MET A 1116 15.46 -3.05 -6.94
N PRO A 1117 15.41 -3.76 -8.09
CA PRO A 1117 14.18 -4.02 -8.81
C PRO A 1117 13.34 -5.11 -8.11
N ARG A 1118 12.02 -5.11 -8.36
CA ARG A 1118 11.10 -6.13 -7.80
C ARG A 1118 11.25 -7.54 -8.42
N SER A 1119 12.11 -7.70 -9.42
CA SER A 1119 12.30 -8.93 -10.20
C SER A 1119 13.13 -10.02 -9.50
N GLY A 1120 13.50 -9.83 -8.24
CA GLY A 1120 14.48 -10.67 -7.54
C GLY A 1120 15.93 -10.27 -7.86
N SER A 1121 16.88 -11.03 -7.34
CA SER A 1121 18.32 -10.81 -7.54
C SER A 1121 18.84 -11.44 -8.84
N ILE A 1122 20.10 -11.17 -9.16
CA ILE A 1122 20.85 -11.79 -10.26
C ILE A 1122 22.23 -12.24 -9.80
N ASP A 1123 22.69 -13.39 -10.29
CA ASP A 1123 24.09 -13.83 -10.13
C ASP A 1123 24.96 -13.20 -11.24
N ILE A 1124 26.14 -12.68 -10.89
CA ILE A 1124 27.12 -12.10 -11.84
C ILE A 1124 28.43 -12.89 -11.93
N GLY A 1125 28.55 -14.01 -11.20
CA GLY A 1125 29.73 -14.87 -11.25
C GLY A 1125 29.64 -16.05 -10.29
N ILE A 1126 30.63 -16.94 -10.37
CA ILE A 1126 30.89 -18.00 -9.40
C ILE A 1126 32.29 -17.80 -8.84
N VAL A 1127 32.43 -17.91 -7.52
CA VAL A 1127 33.71 -17.96 -6.81
C VAL A 1127 33.87 -19.37 -6.23
N ASN A 1128 35.03 -19.95 -6.47
CA ASN A 1128 35.40 -21.32 -6.09
C ASN A 1128 36.93 -21.38 -5.87
N GLU A 1129 37.48 -22.56 -5.62
CA GLU A 1129 38.93 -22.78 -5.38
C GLU A 1129 39.87 -22.27 -6.50
N GLN A 1130 39.33 -21.93 -7.69
CA GLN A 1130 40.09 -21.40 -8.83
C GLN A 1130 40.03 -19.87 -8.97
N VAL A 1131 39.20 -19.18 -8.18
CA VAL A 1131 39.00 -17.71 -8.25
C VAL A 1131 39.51 -17.05 -6.97
N GLN A 1132 40.59 -16.27 -7.09
CA GLN A 1132 41.21 -15.58 -5.97
C GLN A 1132 40.96 -14.07 -6.03
N ILE A 1133 39.85 -13.64 -5.44
CA ILE A 1133 39.53 -12.22 -5.27
C ILE A 1133 40.59 -11.57 -4.36
N SER A 1134 41.37 -10.64 -4.93
CA SER A 1134 42.50 -10.03 -4.24
C SER A 1134 42.06 -8.85 -3.37
N LEU A 1135 42.14 -9.01 -2.06
CA LEU A 1135 41.90 -7.95 -1.07
C LEU A 1135 43.19 -7.20 -0.73
N SER A 1136 43.08 -5.90 -0.48
CA SER A 1136 44.19 -5.12 0.06
C SER A 1136 44.38 -5.40 1.56
N GLN A 1137 45.62 -5.67 1.96
CA GLN A 1137 45.96 -5.94 3.36
C GLN A 1137 45.68 -4.71 4.25
N VAL A 1138 44.97 -4.94 5.36
CA VAL A 1138 44.67 -3.90 6.35
C VAL A 1138 45.96 -3.44 7.02
N LYS A 1139 46.22 -2.13 7.00
CA LYS A 1139 47.43 -1.54 7.55
C LYS A 1139 47.30 -1.33 9.06
N PRO A 1140 48.26 -1.75 9.90
CA PRO A 1140 48.19 -1.52 11.33
C PRO A 1140 48.22 -0.01 11.63
N VAL A 1141 47.25 0.45 12.42
CA VAL A 1141 47.17 1.84 12.88
C VAL A 1141 47.87 1.98 14.23
N PHE A 1142 48.74 2.98 14.39
CA PHE A 1142 49.39 3.33 15.64
C PHE A 1142 48.87 4.66 16.18
N VAL A 1143 48.66 4.72 17.49
CA VAL A 1143 48.35 5.96 18.24
C VAL A 1143 49.57 6.42 19.06
N ARG A 1144 49.41 7.49 19.86
CA ARG A 1144 50.47 8.00 20.75
C ARG A 1144 51.05 6.92 21.66
N ASN A 1145 52.34 7.02 21.92
CA ASN A 1145 53.12 5.99 22.63
C ASN A 1145 53.69 6.57 23.94
N VAL A 1146 53.74 5.77 25.00
CA VAL A 1146 54.08 6.25 26.34
C VAL A 1146 55.34 5.56 26.84
N PHE A 1147 56.41 6.32 27.02
CA PHE A 1147 57.65 5.85 27.62
C PHE A 1147 58.00 6.75 28.80
N LEU A 1148 58.41 6.17 29.92
CA LEU A 1148 58.83 6.90 31.11
C LEU A 1148 60.13 6.29 31.65
N ASP A 1149 61.00 7.13 32.20
CA ASP A 1149 62.11 6.71 33.05
C ASP A 1149 61.58 6.06 34.34
N GLU A 1150 62.09 4.88 34.70
CA GLU A 1150 61.60 4.02 35.80
C GLU A 1150 61.82 4.66 37.20
N ASP A 1151 62.81 5.55 37.35
CA ASP A 1151 63.10 6.28 38.59
C ASP A 1151 62.42 7.67 38.64
N ARG A 1152 62.17 8.30 37.48
CA ARG A 1152 61.73 9.72 37.38
C ARG A 1152 60.28 9.92 36.93
N PHE A 1153 59.64 8.92 36.36
CA PHE A 1153 58.28 8.99 35.81
C PHE A 1153 58.07 10.09 34.73
N ASP A 1154 59.10 10.36 33.92
CA ASP A 1154 59.08 11.34 32.81
C ASP A 1154 59.90 10.82 31.61
N ASP A 1155 59.63 11.28 30.38
CA ASP A 1155 60.36 10.87 29.18
C ASP A 1155 61.60 11.75 28.92
N VAL A 1156 62.56 11.69 29.85
CA VAL A 1156 63.79 12.50 29.83
C VAL A 1156 64.61 12.31 28.53
N LEU A 1157 64.59 11.11 27.94
CA LEU A 1157 65.25 10.78 26.68
C LEU A 1157 64.39 11.06 25.42
N LYS A 1158 63.11 11.41 25.60
CA LYS A 1158 62.13 11.68 24.52
C LYS A 1158 61.95 10.51 23.55
N ILE A 1159 61.95 9.28 24.07
CA ILE A 1159 61.78 8.05 23.28
C ILE A 1159 60.41 8.03 22.59
N GLY A 1160 59.35 8.49 23.26
CA GLY A 1160 58.01 8.62 22.69
C GLY A 1160 58.00 9.56 21.49
N SER A 1161 58.50 10.80 21.65
CA SER A 1161 58.52 11.79 20.56
C SER A 1161 59.38 11.34 19.36
N ARG A 1162 60.48 10.61 19.59
CA ARG A 1162 61.30 10.03 18.52
C ARG A 1162 60.59 8.90 17.78
N LEU A 1163 59.93 8.00 18.51
CA LEU A 1163 59.11 6.94 17.92
C LEU A 1163 57.97 7.54 17.08
N GLU A 1164 57.24 8.52 17.60
CA GLU A 1164 56.19 9.22 16.86
C GLU A 1164 56.72 9.92 15.60
N GLY A 1165 57.92 10.53 15.66
CA GLY A 1165 58.59 11.08 14.49
C GLY A 1165 58.82 10.03 13.40
N LYS A 1166 59.29 8.82 13.79
CA LYS A 1166 59.52 7.70 12.86
C LYS A 1166 58.21 7.12 12.32
N LEU A 1167 57.17 7.04 13.14
CA LEU A 1167 55.83 6.61 12.74
C LEU A 1167 55.19 7.59 11.73
N ARG A 1168 55.37 8.91 11.91
CA ARG A 1168 55.00 9.94 10.93
C ARG A 1168 55.80 9.80 9.63
N GLU A 1169 57.11 9.55 9.69
CA GLU A 1169 57.98 9.32 8.50
C GLU A 1169 57.50 8.12 7.66
N ILE A 1170 57.07 7.02 8.30
CA ILE A 1170 56.49 5.86 7.60
C ILE A 1170 55.14 6.23 6.98
N THR A 1171 54.25 6.88 7.74
CA THR A 1171 52.90 7.29 7.29
C THR A 1171 52.95 8.26 6.10
N ALA A 1172 53.94 9.15 6.07
CA ALA A 1172 54.16 10.10 4.96
C ALA A 1172 54.44 9.41 3.60
N LYS A 1173 54.74 8.10 3.58
CA LYS A 1173 54.89 7.30 2.35
C LYS A 1173 53.54 6.93 1.70
N GLY A 1174 52.42 7.33 2.31
CA GLY A 1174 51.08 7.31 1.73
C GLY A 1174 50.60 5.89 1.39
N SER A 1175 50.24 5.66 0.13
CA SER A 1175 49.83 4.32 -0.33
C SER A 1175 50.93 3.26 -0.15
N ARG A 1176 52.21 3.66 -0.08
CA ARG A 1176 53.38 2.80 0.22
C ARG A 1176 53.79 2.77 1.70
N ALA A 1177 53.04 3.41 2.61
CA ALA A 1177 53.26 3.26 4.05
C ALA A 1177 52.88 1.84 4.52
N SER A 1178 53.69 1.24 5.40
CA SER A 1178 53.45 -0.08 6.00
C SER A 1178 52.65 -0.06 7.31
N LEU A 1179 52.32 1.14 7.79
CA LEU A 1179 51.42 1.42 8.92
C LEU A 1179 50.81 2.82 8.72
N ILE A 1180 49.85 3.19 9.56
CA ILE A 1180 49.31 4.55 9.65
C ILE A 1180 49.51 5.05 11.08
N TYR A 1181 49.93 6.30 11.26
CA TYR A 1181 50.02 6.95 12.57
C TYR A 1181 48.94 8.03 12.72
N VAL A 1182 48.20 7.99 13.82
CA VAL A 1182 47.17 8.98 14.17
C VAL A 1182 47.55 9.64 15.49
N ASP A 1183 47.61 10.98 15.50
CA ASP A 1183 48.11 11.80 16.61
C ASP A 1183 47.07 12.00 17.73
N VAL A 1184 46.54 10.89 18.25
CA VAL A 1184 45.49 10.81 19.28
C VAL A 1184 45.93 9.86 20.40
N PRO A 1185 45.36 9.96 21.61
CA PRO A 1185 45.67 9.02 22.70
C PRO A 1185 45.07 7.62 22.49
N GLU A 1186 43.90 7.54 21.85
CA GLU A 1186 43.14 6.30 21.62
C GLU A 1186 42.43 6.37 20.26
N TYR A 1187 42.29 5.22 19.59
CA TYR A 1187 41.64 5.04 18.30
C TYR A 1187 41.21 3.57 18.18
N GLN A 1188 40.10 3.27 17.50
CA GLN A 1188 39.55 1.91 17.47
C GLN A 1188 40.51 0.95 16.74
N GLN A 1189 40.66 -0.27 17.27
CA GLN A 1189 41.61 -1.31 16.86
C GLN A 1189 43.10 -0.90 16.78
N ALA A 1190 43.49 0.28 17.23
CA ALA A 1190 44.85 0.77 17.07
C ALA A 1190 45.85 0.19 18.09
N TYR A 1191 47.09 0.14 17.65
CA TYR A 1191 48.26 -0.27 18.40
C TYR A 1191 48.87 0.89 19.19
N SER A 1192 49.25 0.63 20.44
CA SER A 1192 50.07 1.54 21.25
C SER A 1192 51.20 0.78 21.94
N ILE A 1193 52.38 1.39 22.00
CA ILE A 1193 53.51 0.88 22.78
C ILE A 1193 53.57 1.70 24.08
N LYS A 1194 53.56 1.01 25.21
CA LYS A 1194 53.71 1.63 26.54
C LYS A 1194 54.83 0.91 27.30
N GLY A 1195 55.74 1.64 27.94
CA GLY A 1195 56.91 1.05 28.58
C GLY A 1195 57.68 1.93 29.55
N LEU A 1196 58.58 1.29 30.29
CA LEU A 1196 59.52 1.93 31.20
C LEU A 1196 60.96 1.72 30.69
N TYR A 1197 61.85 2.63 31.03
CA TYR A 1197 63.29 2.48 30.77
C TYR A 1197 64.15 2.91 31.95
N GLN A 1198 65.32 2.31 32.06
CA GLN A 1198 66.33 2.63 33.08
C GLN A 1198 67.64 3.01 32.39
N VAL A 1199 68.35 4.00 32.95
CA VAL A 1199 69.57 4.58 32.37
C VAL A 1199 70.77 4.35 33.27
N GLU A 1200 71.63 3.40 32.88
CA GLU A 1200 72.85 3.02 33.59
C GLU A 1200 74.09 3.54 32.84
N GLY A 1201 74.49 4.78 33.16
CA GLY A 1201 75.58 5.47 32.46
C GLY A 1201 75.17 5.85 31.04
N GLU A 1202 75.85 5.28 30.03
CA GLU A 1202 75.39 5.37 28.63
C GLU A 1202 74.34 4.31 28.27
N THR A 1203 74.15 3.27 29.06
CA THR A 1203 73.27 2.13 28.72
C THR A 1203 71.81 2.49 28.99
N VAL A 1204 70.93 2.22 28.02
CA VAL A 1204 69.48 2.32 28.18
C VAL A 1204 68.89 0.91 28.08
N GLN A 1205 68.30 0.42 29.17
CA GLN A 1205 67.50 -0.80 29.20
C GLN A 1205 66.02 -0.42 29.13
N LEU A 1206 65.26 -0.94 28.16
CA LEU A 1206 63.86 -0.57 27.96
C LEU A 1206 62.95 -1.81 27.95
N LYS A 1207 61.91 -1.76 28.79
CA LYS A 1207 60.88 -2.78 28.97
C LYS A 1207 59.54 -2.17 28.55
N ALA A 1208 59.09 -2.44 27.34
CA ALA A 1208 57.80 -2.00 26.83
C ALA A 1208 56.87 -3.18 26.54
N ARG A 1209 55.61 -2.86 26.25
CA ARG A 1209 54.57 -3.81 25.91
C ARG A 1209 53.71 -3.24 24.80
N LEU A 1210 53.37 -4.07 23.82
CA LEU A 1210 52.44 -3.73 22.75
C LEU A 1210 51.01 -3.97 23.21
N PHE A 1211 50.13 -3.01 22.96
CA PHE A 1211 48.70 -3.09 23.28
C PHE A 1211 47.85 -2.82 22.03
N ARG A 1212 46.72 -3.52 21.89
CA ARG A 1212 45.62 -3.22 20.94
C ARG A 1212 44.32 -3.17 21.74
N GLU A 1213 43.58 -2.07 21.63
CA GLU A 1213 42.34 -1.82 22.43
C GLU A 1213 42.48 -2.09 23.95
N GLY A 1214 43.66 -1.80 24.51
CA GLY A 1214 43.98 -2.04 25.92
C GLY A 1214 44.40 -3.48 26.27
N GLN A 1215 44.16 -4.46 25.39
CA GLN A 1215 44.68 -5.82 25.55
C GLN A 1215 46.19 -5.86 25.21
N ALA A 1216 46.97 -6.52 26.05
CA ALA A 1216 48.40 -6.75 25.82
C ALA A 1216 48.63 -7.87 24.80
N LEU A 1217 49.47 -7.61 23.79
CA LEU A 1217 49.82 -8.58 22.74
C LEU A 1217 51.22 -9.19 22.90
N GLY A 1218 52.13 -8.52 23.61
CA GLY A 1218 53.45 -9.06 23.92
C GLY A 1218 54.43 -8.03 24.47
N ASP A 1219 55.52 -8.54 25.05
CA ASP A 1219 56.59 -7.72 25.61
C ASP A 1219 57.68 -7.39 24.59
N ILE A 1220 58.17 -6.17 24.68
CA ILE A 1220 59.25 -5.58 23.89
C ILE A 1220 60.39 -5.29 24.86
N GLN A 1221 61.50 -6.02 24.74
CA GLN A 1221 62.70 -5.81 25.56
C GLN A 1221 63.88 -5.51 24.65
N VAL A 1222 64.42 -4.29 24.78
CA VAL A 1222 65.50 -3.79 23.94
C VAL A 1222 66.53 -3.03 24.78
N GLN A 1223 67.79 -3.17 24.37
CA GLN A 1223 68.92 -2.46 24.96
C GLN A 1223 69.59 -1.58 23.90
N GLY A 1224 70.02 -0.39 24.28
CA GLY A 1224 70.74 0.56 23.44
C GLY A 1224 71.58 1.52 24.27
N THR A 1225 72.00 2.63 23.68
CA THR A 1225 72.71 3.69 24.39
C THR A 1225 71.97 5.03 24.29
N SER A 1226 72.17 5.89 25.28
CA SER A 1226 71.66 7.27 25.29
C SER A 1226 72.25 8.12 24.15
N SER A 1227 73.39 7.70 23.61
CA SER A 1227 74.04 8.25 22.42
C SER A 1227 73.46 7.78 21.07
N GLN A 1228 72.60 6.73 21.04
CA GLN A 1228 72.05 6.13 19.82
C GLN A 1228 70.53 5.86 19.89
N LEU A 1229 69.77 6.82 20.40
CA LEU A 1229 68.32 6.69 20.63
C LEU A 1229 67.50 6.33 19.38
N ASP A 1230 67.88 6.79 18.19
CA ASP A 1230 67.14 6.48 16.96
C ASP A 1230 67.30 4.99 16.55
N ALA A 1231 68.48 4.40 16.80
CA ALA A 1231 68.70 2.97 16.64
C ALA A 1231 67.99 2.13 17.73
N LEU A 1232 67.75 2.70 18.92
CA LEU A 1232 66.88 2.10 19.94
C LEU A 1232 65.41 2.08 19.47
N VAL A 1233 64.92 3.19 18.91
CA VAL A 1233 63.57 3.30 18.31
C VAL A 1233 63.36 2.31 17.17
N GLU A 1234 64.35 2.09 16.30
CA GLU A 1234 64.25 1.07 15.24
C GLU A 1234 64.18 -0.37 15.80
N LYS A 1235 64.85 -0.67 16.92
CA LYS A 1235 64.69 -1.97 17.63
C LYS A 1235 63.29 -2.13 18.22
N ILE A 1236 62.71 -1.08 18.80
CA ILE A 1236 61.34 -1.07 19.34
C ILE A 1236 60.34 -1.40 18.21
N LEU A 1237 60.41 -0.67 17.09
CA LEU A 1237 59.54 -0.89 15.93
C LEU A 1237 59.70 -2.32 15.37
N LYS A 1238 60.94 -2.81 15.23
CA LYS A 1238 61.20 -4.16 14.71
C LYS A 1238 60.61 -5.27 15.60
N GLN A 1239 60.67 -5.12 16.93
CA GLN A 1239 60.00 -6.07 17.83
C GLN A 1239 58.47 -5.92 17.78
N ALA A 1240 57.94 -4.69 17.74
CA ALA A 1240 56.51 -4.44 17.64
C ALA A 1240 55.90 -5.06 16.36
N PHE A 1241 56.50 -4.86 15.18
CA PHE A 1241 56.06 -5.52 13.94
C PHE A 1241 56.12 -7.06 14.05
N SER A 1242 57.14 -7.62 14.71
CA SER A 1242 57.25 -9.07 14.93
C SER A 1242 56.24 -9.62 15.94
N LEU A 1243 55.57 -8.77 16.74
CA LEU A 1243 54.45 -9.16 17.59
C LEU A 1243 53.13 -9.08 16.81
N ILE A 1244 52.91 -8.00 16.05
CA ILE A 1244 51.73 -7.82 15.18
C ILE A 1244 51.59 -9.01 14.23
N SER A 1245 52.67 -9.36 13.50
CA SER A 1245 52.71 -10.49 12.56
C SER A 1245 52.69 -11.88 13.21
N LYS A 1246 52.45 -11.97 14.53
CA LYS A 1246 52.18 -13.21 15.28
C LYS A 1246 50.81 -13.19 15.97
N SER A 1247 50.14 -12.04 15.99
CA SER A 1247 48.84 -11.85 16.65
C SER A 1247 47.66 -11.77 15.68
N GLU A 1248 47.93 -11.58 14.39
CA GLU A 1248 46.93 -11.60 13.32
C GLU A 1248 47.02 -12.96 12.59
N PRO A 1249 45.88 -13.63 12.29
CA PRO A 1249 45.86 -14.84 11.46
C PRO A 1249 46.38 -14.58 10.04
N GLU A 1250 46.88 -15.64 9.38
CA GLU A 1250 47.15 -15.65 7.92
C GLU A 1250 45.85 -15.69 7.10
#